data_AF-A0A9W8X1S7-F1
#
_entry.id   AF-A0A9W8X1S7-F1
#
_cell.length_a   1.000
_cell.length_b   1.000
_cell.length_c   1.000
_cell.angle_alpha   90.00
_cell.angle_beta   90.00
_cell.angle_gamma   90.00
#
_symmetry.space_group_name_H-M   'P 1'
#
loop_
_entity.id
_entity.type
_entity.pdbx_description
1 polymer ?
#
loop_
_entity_poly.entity_id
_entity_poly.type
_entity_poly.pdbx_seq_one_letter_code
_entity_poly.pdbx_strand_id
1 'polypeptide(L)'
;MSAAPSIQPKFLPNRQDVGVVAVGFSGGQPKPGVDAAPMALIEAGLIKELEGDLDLKVAFDGQVHNYSEMLPSEDPDYRGMKRPKFVSAVTKEVSNQVYNYAKDGKLVLTLGGDHSIAMGTISGTAKAMRERLGREIAVIWVDAHADINTPETSDSGNIHGMPVSFLTGLAKEDREDCFGWLKSEHMLSTKKLVYIGLRDIDRGEKKILREHGIKAFSMHDVDRHGIGKVMDMALAWIGSDTPIHLSFDIDALDPMWAPSTGTAVRGGLTLREGDFIAECVAETGSLIALDLVEVNPSLDEVGASDTIRAGNSIIRCALGDTLFIGITMLSTTQLSRIHQLPSSVRQIITRNSNCTTIPLNSTRQLSHAATRPRLGAFAAVRVPQQQRSITIKQLDTGRDDRERVVILGSGWAGFTVARQLDAKKYQTVVVSPRSYFAFTPLLASTAVGTLEFRTALEPVRSRRTKVEFVQGWADDVDFKNKTLTVEQAVDDPTQGLALTQDRHAGESQEERASHKQSDVEKGKTFDLTYDKLIVTVGCYSQTFGTPGVREHAFFLKDVGDARKIRNRLLACFEAAALPTTPEEMKKQLLNFAVVGGGPTGIEFSAELHDLINEDMARIYPELIKYHKITVYDVAEKVLPMFDEKLARYAMDKFNREGIDIKTKHHVEELSVGSPFERSNLESEKDFRLFTLKIKEEGELGVGMCVWSTGLMQNPFVHQALSNVRAVPDNLRLIESAGDPSFAKDVAWKVKKDDRSGSIITDDRLRLKVVPQGKNDKHVAAVIDDVFVLGDCGIIEGTRYPATAQVASQKGLWLAKRLNKRDLDKAGFKFKDLGTLAYIGNWDALFQGGKWGRLQGYIAWAIWRGAYLTRTVSWRNKILVPVYWAVNWLFGRDISRF
;
A
#
# COMPACT_ATOMS: atom_id res chain seq x y z
N MET A 1 7.61 27.83 18.52
CA MET A 1 6.85 27.37 19.70
C MET A 1 5.43 27.88 19.57
N SER A 2 4.53 27.06 19.03
CA SER A 2 3.09 27.25 19.13
C SER A 2 2.52 25.92 19.56
N ALA A 3 2.06 25.84 20.81
CA ALA A 3 1.47 24.65 21.39
C ALA A 3 0.27 24.17 20.56
N ALA A 4 0.09 22.84 20.49
CA ALA A 4 -1.09 22.20 19.93
C ALA A 4 -2.37 22.77 20.58
N PRO A 5 -3.52 22.80 19.87
CA PRO A 5 -4.79 23.21 20.46
C PRO A 5 -5.06 22.39 21.74
N SER A 6 -5.33 23.08 22.86
CA SER A 6 -5.43 22.48 24.18
C SER A 6 -6.62 21.51 24.28
N ILE A 7 -6.39 20.21 24.03
CA ILE A 7 -7.37 19.16 24.37
C ILE A 7 -7.50 19.18 25.90
N GLN A 8 -8.70 19.45 26.39
CA GLN A 8 -9.02 19.50 27.81
C GLN A 8 -9.06 18.07 28.37
N PRO A 9 -8.36 17.77 29.48
CA PRO A 9 -8.42 16.45 30.11
C PRO A 9 -9.82 16.22 30.71
N LYS A 10 -10.36 15.02 30.54
CA LYS A 10 -11.69 14.64 31.06
C LYS A 10 -11.65 14.11 32.49
N PHE A 11 -10.58 13.42 32.85
CA PHE A 11 -10.47 12.66 34.12
C PHE A 11 -9.29 13.09 35.00
N LEU A 12 -8.50 14.06 34.54
CA LEU A 12 -7.40 14.66 35.30
C LEU A 12 -7.72 16.13 35.59
N PRO A 13 -7.36 16.68 36.76
CA PRO A 13 -7.54 18.10 37.07
C PRO A 13 -6.72 19.00 36.14
N ASN A 14 -5.56 18.54 35.71
CA ASN A 14 -4.66 19.26 34.83
C ASN A 14 -3.92 18.27 33.91
N ARG A 15 -3.81 18.60 32.63
CA ARG A 15 -3.12 17.77 31.64
C ARG A 15 -1.59 17.91 31.72
N GLN A 16 -1.11 19.04 32.24
CA GLN A 16 0.32 19.32 32.30
C GLN A 16 1.03 18.59 33.46
N ASP A 17 0.30 18.10 34.46
CA ASP A 17 0.90 17.47 35.64
C ASP A 17 1.12 15.97 35.37
N VAL A 18 2.38 15.58 35.19
CA VAL A 18 2.79 14.19 34.87
C VAL A 18 3.65 13.64 35.99
N GLY A 19 3.29 12.48 36.55
CA GLY A 19 4.14 11.73 37.48
C GLY A 19 4.91 10.64 36.74
N VAL A 20 6.22 10.57 36.92
CA VAL A 20 7.08 9.56 36.26
C VAL A 20 7.50 8.50 37.27
N VAL A 21 7.30 7.23 36.91
CA VAL A 21 7.75 6.06 37.66
C VAL A 21 8.74 5.28 36.78
N ALA A 22 10.02 5.29 37.14
CA ALA A 22 11.07 4.61 36.39
C ALA A 22 11.35 3.22 36.99
N VAL A 23 11.01 2.16 36.27
CA VAL A 23 10.96 0.77 36.77
C VAL A 23 12.04 -0.07 36.08
N GLY A 24 13.16 -0.29 36.75
CA GLY A 24 14.22 -1.17 36.27
C GLY A 24 13.96 -2.61 36.71
N PHE A 25 13.17 -3.38 35.96
CA PHE A 25 12.79 -4.74 36.35
C PHE A 25 12.77 -5.73 35.19
N SER A 26 13.47 -6.86 35.32
CA SER A 26 13.47 -7.96 34.34
C SER A 26 13.13 -9.32 34.97
N GLY A 27 12.54 -9.31 36.17
CA GLY A 27 12.30 -10.52 36.96
C GLY A 27 11.15 -11.40 36.47
N GLY A 28 10.24 -10.86 35.65
CA GLY A 28 9.10 -11.57 35.07
C GLY A 28 9.42 -12.35 33.79
N GLN A 29 10.61 -12.15 33.23
CA GLN A 29 11.06 -12.75 31.98
C GLN A 29 12.45 -13.41 32.11
N PRO A 30 12.89 -14.23 31.14
CA PRO A 30 14.18 -14.91 31.22
C PRO A 30 15.36 -14.06 30.71
N LYS A 31 15.09 -13.00 29.95
CA LYS A 31 16.12 -12.15 29.33
C LYS A 31 16.37 -10.90 30.17
N PRO A 32 17.62 -10.63 30.61
CA PRO A 32 17.96 -9.38 31.28
C PRO A 32 18.03 -8.21 30.28
N GLY A 33 18.14 -6.98 30.79
CA GLY A 33 18.48 -5.79 30.01
C GLY A 33 17.34 -4.77 29.89
N VAL A 34 16.09 -5.19 30.01
CA VAL A 34 14.94 -4.25 30.08
C VAL A 34 14.91 -3.45 31.38
N ASP A 35 15.64 -3.90 32.41
CA ASP A 35 15.89 -3.15 33.63
C ASP A 35 16.75 -1.89 33.39
N ALA A 36 17.54 -1.84 32.31
CA ALA A 36 18.30 -0.65 31.91
C ALA A 36 17.47 0.36 31.09
N ALA A 37 16.28 -0.02 30.62
CA ALA A 37 15.43 0.80 29.77
C ALA A 37 15.06 2.18 30.33
N PRO A 38 14.64 2.32 31.61
CA PRO A 38 14.22 3.61 32.14
C PRO A 38 15.35 4.62 32.09
N MET A 39 16.57 4.19 32.46
CA MET A 39 17.75 5.05 32.41
C MET A 39 18.05 5.47 30.97
N ALA A 40 18.05 4.53 30.03
CA ALA A 40 18.36 4.80 28.62
C ALA A 40 17.37 5.80 27.99
N LEU A 41 16.07 5.66 28.26
CA LEU A 41 15.04 6.59 27.79
C LEU A 41 15.24 8.00 28.38
N ILE A 42 15.54 8.09 29.68
CA ILE A 42 15.80 9.37 30.38
C ILE A 42 17.08 10.05 29.88
N GLU A 43 18.17 9.29 29.73
CA GLU A 43 19.47 9.80 29.24
C GLU A 43 19.39 10.26 27.78
N ALA A 44 18.53 9.63 26.97
CA ALA A 44 18.23 10.07 25.61
C ALA A 44 17.48 11.41 25.55
N GLY A 45 17.11 12.00 26.68
CA GLY A 45 16.59 13.36 26.77
C GLY A 45 15.12 13.46 27.15
N LEU A 46 14.43 12.33 27.38
CA LEU A 46 12.96 12.29 27.52
C LEU A 46 12.42 13.32 28.51
N ILE A 47 12.92 13.35 29.75
CA ILE A 47 12.39 14.27 30.78
C ILE A 47 12.54 15.74 30.35
N LYS A 48 13.73 16.10 29.84
CA LYS A 48 14.02 17.47 29.37
C LYS A 48 13.12 17.86 28.20
N GLU A 49 12.84 16.92 27.31
CA GLU A 49 11.97 17.11 26.16
C GLU A 49 10.50 17.27 26.59
N LEU A 50 10.02 16.49 27.55
CA LEU A 50 8.67 16.64 28.10
C LEU A 50 8.47 18.01 28.77
N GLU A 51 9.44 18.46 29.56
CA GLU A 51 9.39 19.78 30.21
C GLU A 51 9.57 20.93 29.21
N GLY A 52 10.53 20.80 28.28
CA GLY A 52 10.95 21.87 27.38
C GLY A 52 10.09 22.02 26.11
N ASP A 53 9.78 20.92 25.44
CA ASP A 53 9.05 20.94 24.16
C ASP A 53 7.54 20.93 24.37
N LEU A 54 7.06 20.20 25.38
CA LEU A 54 5.63 20.00 25.65
C LEU A 54 5.09 20.82 26.84
N ASP A 55 5.94 21.59 27.54
CA ASP A 55 5.56 22.42 28.69
C ASP A 55 4.83 21.63 29.80
N LEU A 56 5.31 20.40 30.07
CA LEU A 56 4.77 19.52 31.10
C LEU A 56 5.49 19.75 32.44
N LYS A 57 4.74 19.66 33.53
CA LYS A 57 5.24 19.67 34.90
C LYS A 57 5.49 18.24 35.34
N VAL A 58 6.73 17.81 35.18
CA VAL A 58 7.15 16.43 35.46
C VAL A 58 7.51 16.29 36.95
N ALA A 59 6.76 15.46 37.67
CA ALA A 59 7.09 14.99 39.00
C ALA A 59 7.84 13.67 38.89
N PHE A 60 9.17 13.73 38.97
CA PHE A 60 10.08 12.59 38.96
C PHE A 60 10.99 12.66 40.20
N ASP A 61 11.19 11.54 40.89
CA ASP A 61 12.02 11.47 42.11
C ASP A 61 13.53 11.41 41.83
N GLY A 62 13.91 11.40 40.55
CA GLY A 62 15.30 11.39 40.11
C GLY A 62 15.96 10.02 40.14
N GLN A 63 15.21 8.94 40.42
CA GLN A 63 15.78 7.60 40.60
C GLN A 63 15.11 6.56 39.69
N VAL A 64 15.92 5.60 39.23
CA VAL A 64 15.42 4.37 38.62
C VAL A 64 15.35 3.30 39.71
N HIS A 65 14.15 2.76 39.94
CA HIS A 65 13.91 1.76 40.97
C HIS A 65 14.22 0.37 40.43
N ASN A 66 15.26 -0.29 40.96
CA ASN A 66 15.72 -1.61 40.48
C ASN A 66 15.22 -2.80 41.33
N TYR A 67 14.55 -2.52 42.46
CA TYR A 67 13.89 -3.49 43.35
C TYR A 67 14.71 -4.72 43.78
N SER A 68 16.04 -4.66 43.68
CA SER A 68 16.92 -5.80 43.96
C SER A 68 16.86 -6.21 45.43
N GLU A 69 16.57 -5.26 46.31
CA GLU A 69 16.36 -5.46 47.75
C GLU A 69 15.09 -6.26 48.08
N MET A 70 14.15 -6.39 47.14
CA MET A 70 12.92 -7.17 47.30
C MET A 70 13.09 -8.64 46.89
N LEU A 71 14.28 -9.04 46.42
CA LEU A 71 14.57 -10.41 46.03
C LEU A 71 14.48 -11.34 47.26
N PRO A 72 13.52 -12.27 47.32
CA PRO A 72 13.40 -13.20 48.44
C PRO A 72 14.58 -14.18 48.47
N SER A 73 14.89 -14.70 49.66
CA SER A 73 15.91 -15.74 49.82
C SER A 73 15.55 -17.05 49.12
N GLU A 74 14.25 -17.36 49.03
CA GLU A 74 13.71 -18.53 48.33
C GLU A 74 12.41 -18.19 47.58
N ASP A 75 12.42 -18.44 46.27
CA ASP A 75 11.28 -18.23 45.37
C ASP A 75 11.01 -19.47 44.51
N PRO A 76 10.53 -20.56 45.12
CA PRO A 76 10.25 -21.78 44.38
C PRO A 76 9.09 -21.55 43.40
N ASP A 77 9.19 -22.19 42.23
CA ASP A 77 8.13 -22.19 41.24
C ASP A 77 6.79 -22.59 41.88
N TYR A 78 5.73 -21.88 41.53
CA TYR A 78 4.41 -22.08 42.11
C TYR A 78 3.34 -22.00 41.02
N ARG A 79 2.51 -23.04 40.92
CA ARG A 79 1.48 -23.18 39.88
C ARG A 79 2.02 -22.98 38.45
N GLY A 80 3.26 -23.41 38.20
CA GLY A 80 3.92 -23.25 36.90
C GLY A 80 4.55 -21.88 36.68
N MET A 81 4.36 -20.91 37.59
CA MET A 81 5.01 -19.61 37.53
C MET A 81 6.42 -19.67 38.08
N LYS A 82 7.34 -18.99 37.39
CA LYS A 82 8.73 -18.78 37.81
C LYS A 82 8.86 -17.47 38.59
N ARG A 83 9.59 -17.51 39.70
CA ARG A 83 9.84 -16.36 40.59
C ARG A 83 8.57 -15.57 41.03
N PRO A 84 7.49 -16.26 41.42
CA PRO A 84 6.20 -15.63 41.70
C PRO A 84 6.23 -14.65 42.88
N LYS A 85 7.03 -14.92 43.93
CA LYS A 85 7.09 -14.03 45.09
C LYS A 85 7.79 -12.72 44.75
N PHE A 86 8.89 -12.80 43.99
CA PHE A 86 9.66 -11.62 43.61
C PHE A 86 8.84 -10.70 42.70
N VAL A 87 8.26 -11.26 41.63
CA VAL A 87 7.42 -10.48 40.71
C VAL A 87 6.20 -9.92 41.44
N SER A 88 5.60 -10.67 42.36
CA SER A 88 4.48 -10.16 43.15
C SER A 88 4.85 -9.00 44.08
N ALA A 89 5.98 -9.08 44.77
CA ALA A 89 6.46 -8.02 45.64
C ALA A 89 6.75 -6.73 44.86
N VAL A 90 7.45 -6.84 43.72
CA VAL A 90 7.78 -5.69 42.87
C VAL A 90 6.53 -5.05 42.28
N THR A 91 5.63 -5.84 41.70
CA THR A 91 4.40 -5.30 41.09
C THR A 91 3.45 -4.68 42.12
N LYS A 92 3.46 -5.16 43.37
CA LYS A 92 2.75 -4.51 44.48
C LYS A 92 3.34 -3.14 44.80
N GLU A 93 4.66 -3.02 44.80
CA GLU A 93 5.32 -1.74 45.05
C GLU A 93 5.11 -0.75 43.91
N VAL A 94 5.25 -1.20 42.65
CA VAL A 94 4.91 -0.39 41.46
C VAL A 94 3.46 0.09 41.54
N SER A 95 2.53 -0.76 41.98
CA SER A 95 1.12 -0.38 42.23
C SER A 95 0.99 0.76 43.23
N ASN A 96 1.73 0.72 44.34
CA ASN A 96 1.73 1.79 45.34
C ASN A 96 2.27 3.12 44.77
N GLN A 97 3.39 3.07 44.04
CA GLN A 97 4.02 4.26 43.45
C GLN A 97 3.09 4.92 42.42
N VAL A 98 2.52 4.11 41.51
CA VAL A 98 1.57 4.59 40.50
C VAL A 98 0.29 5.10 41.15
N TYR A 99 -0.25 4.41 42.16
CA TYR A 99 -1.41 4.84 42.92
C TYR A 99 -1.19 6.22 43.55
N ASN A 100 -0.02 6.51 44.12
CA ASN A 100 0.24 7.80 44.77
C ASN A 100 0.15 8.97 43.78
N TYR A 101 0.77 8.85 42.60
CA TYR A 101 0.67 9.89 41.57
C TYR A 101 -0.75 9.99 40.98
N ALA A 102 -1.38 8.84 40.68
CA ALA A 102 -2.72 8.80 40.12
C ALA A 102 -3.77 9.35 41.11
N LYS A 103 -3.61 9.12 42.42
CA LYS A 103 -4.49 9.65 43.47
C LYS A 103 -4.42 11.18 43.56
N ASP A 104 -3.25 11.75 43.30
CA ASP A 104 -3.01 13.20 43.29
C ASP A 104 -3.55 13.91 42.05
N GLY A 105 -4.09 13.18 41.06
CA GLY A 105 -4.59 13.81 39.84
C GLY A 105 -3.60 13.92 38.70
N LYS A 106 -2.40 13.33 38.82
CA LYS A 106 -1.40 13.37 37.75
C LYS A 106 -1.66 12.30 36.70
N LEU A 107 -1.29 12.58 35.45
CA LEU A 107 -1.11 11.54 34.45
C LEU A 107 0.13 10.73 34.84
N VAL A 108 0.03 9.41 34.91
CA VAL A 108 1.18 8.58 35.31
C VAL A 108 1.89 8.01 34.09
N LEU A 109 3.18 8.32 33.93
CA LEU A 109 4.07 7.75 32.92
C LEU A 109 5.01 6.75 33.59
N THR A 110 4.89 5.47 33.25
CA THR A 110 5.83 4.43 33.71
C THR A 110 6.81 4.08 32.60
N LEU A 111 8.10 4.03 32.94
CA LEU A 111 9.18 3.77 31.99
C LEU A 111 9.87 2.45 32.31
N GLY A 112 10.01 1.60 31.29
CA GLY A 112 10.88 0.42 31.28
C GLY A 112 10.31 -0.81 31.96
N GLY A 113 11.17 -1.80 32.18
CA GLY A 113 10.81 -3.08 32.76
C GLY A 113 10.22 -4.07 31.75
N ASP A 114 10.14 -5.34 32.16
CA ASP A 114 9.41 -6.38 31.45
C ASP A 114 7.89 -6.20 31.61
N HIS A 115 7.10 -6.79 30.71
CA HIS A 115 5.65 -6.50 30.68
C HIS A 115 4.88 -6.98 31.92
N SER A 116 5.50 -7.77 32.82
CA SER A 116 4.85 -8.14 34.09
C SER A 116 4.57 -6.90 34.97
N ILE A 117 5.31 -5.81 34.81
CA ILE A 117 5.09 -4.58 35.58
C ILE A 117 3.74 -3.94 35.30
N ALA A 118 3.08 -4.28 34.18
CA ALA A 118 1.73 -3.82 33.87
C ALA A 118 0.72 -4.23 34.94
N MET A 119 0.96 -5.32 35.69
CA MET A 119 0.16 -5.64 36.88
C MET A 119 0.19 -4.51 37.92
N GLY A 120 1.36 -3.92 38.15
CA GLY A 120 1.52 -2.79 39.06
C GLY A 120 0.93 -1.51 38.48
N THR A 121 1.28 -1.16 37.24
CA THR A 121 0.86 0.11 36.62
C THR A 121 -0.66 0.19 36.48
N ILE A 122 -1.31 -0.87 36.01
CA ILE A 122 -2.75 -0.90 35.79
C ILE A 122 -3.49 -0.98 37.13
N SER A 123 -3.04 -1.82 38.08
CA SER A 123 -3.73 -1.95 39.38
C SER A 123 -3.73 -0.67 40.20
N GLY A 124 -2.60 0.05 40.25
CA GLY A 124 -2.47 1.32 40.98
C GLY A 124 -3.37 2.40 40.36
N THR A 125 -3.37 2.47 39.04
CA THR A 125 -4.23 3.39 38.26
C THR A 125 -5.71 3.08 38.46
N ALA A 126 -6.10 1.81 38.40
CA ALA A 126 -7.48 1.37 38.55
C ALA A 126 -8.02 1.70 39.95
N LYS A 127 -7.25 1.43 41.00
CA LYS A 127 -7.62 1.77 42.38
C LYS A 127 -7.76 3.27 42.56
N ALA A 128 -6.83 4.07 42.06
CA ALA A 128 -6.90 5.53 42.16
C ALA A 128 -8.13 6.13 41.46
N MET A 129 -8.48 5.63 40.26
CA MET A 129 -9.67 6.12 39.55
C MET A 129 -10.98 5.73 40.23
N ARG A 130 -11.04 4.52 40.81
CA ARG A 130 -12.21 4.09 41.60
C ARG A 130 -12.40 4.97 42.83
N GLU A 131 -11.33 5.27 43.56
CA GLU A 131 -11.40 6.13 44.75
C GLU A 131 -11.74 7.59 44.41
N ARG A 132 -11.11 8.16 43.37
CA ARG A 132 -11.29 9.58 43.01
C ARG A 132 -12.60 9.85 42.29
N LEU A 133 -13.00 8.96 41.38
CA LEU A 133 -14.05 9.22 40.40
C LEU A 133 -15.20 8.22 40.48
N GLY A 134 -15.07 7.13 41.23
CA GLY A 134 -16.05 6.04 41.22
C GLY A 134 -16.16 5.34 39.87
N ARG A 135 -15.11 5.42 39.03
CA ARG A 135 -15.11 4.91 37.66
C ARG A 135 -14.11 3.79 37.48
N GLU A 136 -14.48 2.84 36.62
CA GLU A 136 -13.54 1.86 36.08
C GLU A 136 -12.70 2.48 34.96
N ILE A 137 -11.51 1.94 34.76
CA ILE A 137 -10.64 2.30 33.64
C ILE A 137 -10.86 1.36 32.46
N ALA A 138 -10.45 1.80 31.28
CA ALA A 138 -10.20 0.94 30.13
C ALA A 138 -8.71 0.84 29.84
N VAL A 139 -8.32 -0.31 29.31
CA VAL A 139 -6.94 -0.57 28.87
C VAL A 139 -6.93 -0.77 27.37
N ILE A 140 -6.10 0.02 26.70
CA ILE A 140 -5.66 -0.26 25.33
C ILE A 140 -4.29 -0.92 25.47
N TRP A 141 -4.22 -2.19 25.10
CA TRP A 141 -3.02 -3.03 25.17
C TRP A 141 -2.42 -3.13 23.77
N VAL A 142 -1.27 -2.49 23.55
CA VAL A 142 -0.59 -2.46 22.25
C VAL A 142 0.63 -3.36 22.33
N ASP A 143 0.57 -4.50 21.65
CA ASP A 143 1.49 -5.62 21.88
C ASP A 143 1.45 -6.63 20.70
N ALA A 144 2.55 -7.33 20.46
CA ALA A 144 2.60 -8.51 19.60
C ALA A 144 1.90 -9.74 20.22
N HIS A 145 1.98 -9.85 21.55
CA HIS A 145 1.48 -10.93 22.41
C HIS A 145 0.24 -10.49 23.20
N ALA A 146 -0.50 -11.43 23.77
CA ALA A 146 -1.74 -11.11 24.49
C ALA A 146 -1.56 -11.02 26.01
N ASP A 147 -0.48 -11.60 26.53
CA ASP A 147 -0.09 -11.54 27.94
C ASP A 147 -1.21 -11.88 28.94
N ILE A 148 -2.06 -12.81 28.51
CA ILE A 148 -3.29 -13.22 29.20
C ILE A 148 -3.28 -14.71 29.54
N ASN A 149 -2.13 -15.37 29.45
CA ASN A 149 -2.02 -16.74 29.95
C ASN A 149 -2.33 -16.79 31.45
N THR A 150 -3.08 -17.81 31.85
CA THR A 150 -3.16 -18.21 33.26
C THR A 150 -1.93 -19.03 33.64
N PRO A 151 -1.60 -19.16 34.93
CA PRO A 151 -0.50 -20.03 35.38
C PRO A 151 -0.59 -21.45 34.81
N GLU A 152 -1.81 -21.97 34.64
CA GLU A 152 -2.07 -23.31 34.11
C GLU A 152 -1.97 -23.43 32.58
N THR A 153 -2.03 -22.31 31.83
CA THR A 153 -2.02 -22.33 30.35
C THR A 153 -0.69 -21.88 29.75
N SER A 154 0.21 -21.30 30.55
CA SER A 154 1.53 -20.87 30.08
C SER A 154 2.47 -22.05 29.92
N ASP A 155 3.05 -22.21 28.72
CA ASP A 155 4.08 -23.22 28.45
C ASP A 155 5.45 -22.82 29.03
N SER A 156 5.72 -21.51 29.16
CA SER A 156 7.05 -20.99 29.58
C SER A 156 7.18 -20.82 31.09
N GLY A 157 6.07 -20.56 31.78
CA GLY A 157 6.03 -20.21 33.21
C GLY A 157 6.54 -18.80 33.52
N ASN A 158 6.93 -18.01 32.52
CA ASN A 158 7.38 -16.62 32.73
C ASN A 158 6.17 -15.71 32.95
N ILE A 159 6.21 -14.87 33.99
CA ILE A 159 5.05 -14.10 34.44
C ILE A 159 4.75 -12.91 33.53
N HIS A 160 5.72 -12.44 32.73
CA HIS A 160 5.46 -11.36 31.76
C HIS A 160 4.35 -11.68 30.76
N GLY A 161 4.09 -12.96 30.45
CA GLY A 161 2.98 -13.39 29.60
C GLY A 161 1.66 -13.67 30.34
N MET A 162 1.56 -13.33 31.63
CA MET A 162 0.38 -13.53 32.48
C MET A 162 -0.28 -12.29 33.09
N PRO A 163 0.22 -11.04 32.96
CA PRO A 163 -0.25 -9.91 33.77
C PRO A 163 -1.75 -9.65 33.61
N VAL A 164 -2.28 -9.78 32.39
CA VAL A 164 -3.69 -9.49 32.11
C VAL A 164 -4.61 -10.52 32.76
N SER A 165 -4.19 -11.78 32.88
CA SER A 165 -5.03 -12.82 33.49
C SER A 165 -5.26 -12.56 34.98
N PHE A 166 -4.25 -12.07 35.70
CA PHE A 166 -4.38 -11.64 37.09
C PHE A 166 -5.21 -10.35 37.22
N LEU A 167 -4.92 -9.34 36.38
CA LEU A 167 -5.64 -8.07 36.39
C LEU A 167 -7.14 -8.26 36.12
N THR A 168 -7.53 -9.22 35.30
CA THR A 168 -8.94 -9.50 34.96
C THR A 168 -9.61 -10.51 35.90
N GLY A 169 -8.87 -11.09 36.85
CA GLY A 169 -9.36 -12.12 37.77
C GLY A 169 -9.62 -13.49 37.12
N LEU A 170 -9.09 -13.71 35.90
CA LEU A 170 -9.09 -15.01 35.24
C LEU A 170 -8.13 -15.98 35.94
N ALA A 171 -6.95 -15.49 36.29
CA ALA A 171 -6.08 -16.13 37.26
C ALA A 171 -6.43 -15.61 38.66
N LYS A 172 -6.81 -16.53 39.56
CA LYS A 172 -7.13 -16.22 40.96
C LYS A 172 -6.05 -16.78 41.87
N GLU A 173 -5.69 -16.01 42.89
CA GLU A 173 -4.75 -16.45 43.93
C GLU A 173 -5.12 -15.79 45.26
N ASP A 174 -5.05 -16.55 46.36
CA ASP A 174 -5.39 -16.06 47.70
C ASP A 174 -4.13 -15.75 48.52
N ARG A 175 -2.97 -16.28 48.11
CA ARG A 175 -1.69 -16.03 48.77
C ARG A 175 -1.22 -14.60 48.57
N GLU A 176 -1.21 -13.82 49.65
CA GLU A 176 -0.75 -12.42 49.66
C GLU A 176 0.68 -12.23 49.12
N ASP A 177 1.55 -13.23 49.31
CA ASP A 177 2.92 -13.23 48.80
C ASP A 177 3.05 -13.64 47.32
N CYS A 178 1.95 -14.07 46.70
CA CYS A 178 1.86 -14.48 45.29
C CYS A 178 0.62 -13.87 44.63
N PHE A 179 0.55 -12.56 44.48
CA PHE A 179 -0.52 -11.82 43.78
C PHE A 179 -1.89 -11.80 44.47
N GLY A 180 -2.06 -12.45 45.62
CA GLY A 180 -3.29 -12.36 46.42
C GLY A 180 -3.59 -10.96 46.96
N TRP A 181 -2.62 -10.03 46.88
CA TRP A 181 -2.84 -8.62 47.18
C TRP A 181 -3.70 -7.90 46.13
N LEU A 182 -3.90 -8.47 44.94
CA LEU A 182 -4.84 -7.96 43.94
C LEU A 182 -6.28 -8.21 44.41
N LYS A 183 -6.99 -7.13 44.72
CA LYS A 183 -8.37 -7.13 45.21
C LYS A 183 -9.28 -6.51 44.14
N SER A 184 -10.59 -6.51 44.37
CA SER A 184 -11.58 -5.99 43.41
C SER A 184 -11.30 -4.56 42.94
N GLU A 185 -10.77 -3.70 43.79
CA GLU A 185 -10.39 -2.32 43.49
C GLU A 185 -9.19 -2.21 42.53
N HIS A 186 -8.37 -3.26 42.42
CA HIS A 186 -7.22 -3.35 41.52
C HIS A 186 -7.59 -3.93 40.15
N MET A 187 -8.70 -4.65 40.04
CA MET A 187 -9.01 -5.47 38.88
C MET A 187 -9.57 -4.68 37.69
N LEU A 188 -9.45 -5.24 36.48
CA LEU A 188 -9.96 -4.71 35.23
C LEU A 188 -11.13 -5.58 34.72
N SER A 189 -12.16 -4.93 34.19
CA SER A 189 -13.22 -5.63 33.46
C SER A 189 -12.72 -6.07 32.08
N THR A 190 -12.92 -7.34 31.70
CA THR A 190 -12.59 -7.85 30.36
C THR A 190 -13.32 -7.10 29.24
N LYS A 191 -14.47 -6.46 29.54
CA LYS A 191 -15.22 -5.61 28.60
C LYS A 191 -14.57 -4.25 28.36
N LYS A 192 -13.64 -3.85 29.22
CA LYS A 192 -12.90 -2.59 29.16
C LYS A 192 -11.45 -2.79 28.70
N LEU A 193 -11.15 -3.96 28.14
CA LEU A 193 -9.86 -4.31 27.55
C LEU A 193 -9.99 -4.38 26.02
N VAL A 194 -9.04 -3.80 25.31
CA VAL A 194 -8.89 -3.94 23.86
C VAL A 194 -7.42 -4.13 23.49
N TYR A 195 -7.16 -5.10 22.62
CA TYR A 195 -5.82 -5.36 22.08
C TYR A 195 -5.63 -4.77 20.68
N ILE A 196 -4.42 -4.29 20.40
CA ILE A 196 -4.00 -3.80 19.07
C ILE A 196 -2.59 -4.32 18.78
N GLY A 197 -2.38 -4.89 17.59
CA GLY A 197 -1.05 -5.32 17.13
C GLY A 197 -0.76 -6.82 17.28
N LEU A 198 -1.73 -7.59 17.79
CA LEU A 198 -1.53 -9.01 18.07
C LEU A 198 -1.12 -9.78 16.81
N ARG A 199 -0.08 -10.61 16.92
CA ARG A 199 0.36 -11.46 15.81
C ARG A 199 1.01 -12.76 16.25
N ASP A 200 1.48 -12.85 17.49
CA ASP A 200 2.07 -14.04 18.05
C ASP A 200 1.38 -14.37 19.37
N ILE A 201 0.41 -15.29 19.31
CA ILE A 201 -0.50 -15.56 20.44
C ILE A 201 -0.59 -17.07 20.63
N ASP A 202 -0.50 -17.50 21.88
CA ASP A 202 -0.61 -18.89 22.28
C ASP A 202 -2.02 -19.44 22.07
N ARG A 203 -2.14 -20.77 22.03
CA ARG A 203 -3.44 -21.44 21.92
C ARG A 203 -4.33 -21.15 23.13
N GLY A 204 -3.74 -21.08 24.33
CA GLY A 204 -4.46 -20.77 25.57
C GLY A 204 -5.05 -19.37 25.56
N GLU A 205 -4.25 -18.38 25.19
CA GLU A 205 -4.67 -16.98 25.07
C GLU A 205 -5.76 -16.79 24.02
N LYS A 206 -5.61 -17.38 22.82
CA LYS A 206 -6.65 -17.36 21.78
C LYS A 206 -7.99 -17.90 22.28
N LYS A 207 -7.96 -18.94 23.12
CA LYS A 207 -9.16 -19.51 23.73
C LYS A 207 -9.76 -18.53 24.73
N ILE A 208 -8.96 -17.96 25.63
CA ILE A 208 -9.39 -16.98 26.63
C ILE A 208 -10.05 -15.76 25.98
N LEU A 209 -9.42 -15.17 24.95
CA LEU A 209 -9.94 -14.01 24.23
C LEU A 209 -11.34 -14.29 23.64
N ARG A 210 -11.52 -15.47 23.04
CA ARG A 210 -12.80 -15.89 22.44
C ARG A 210 -13.88 -16.15 23.49
N GLU A 211 -13.56 -16.91 24.54
CA GLU A 211 -14.52 -17.30 25.58
C GLU A 211 -15.06 -16.10 26.36
N HIS A 212 -14.23 -15.07 26.55
CA HIS A 212 -14.59 -13.87 27.31
C HIS A 212 -15.04 -12.70 26.42
N GLY A 213 -15.04 -12.88 25.09
CA GLY A 213 -15.46 -11.85 24.14
C GLY A 213 -14.60 -10.59 24.20
N ILE A 214 -13.29 -10.74 24.47
CA ILE A 214 -12.36 -9.62 24.58
C ILE A 214 -12.08 -9.09 23.18
N LYS A 215 -12.14 -7.76 23.01
CA LYS A 215 -11.92 -7.13 21.72
C LYS A 215 -10.43 -7.15 21.40
N ALA A 216 -10.07 -7.74 20.27
CA ALA A 216 -8.69 -7.81 19.82
C ALA A 216 -8.58 -7.48 18.34
N PHE A 217 -7.61 -6.64 17.99
CA PHE A 217 -7.24 -6.31 16.63
C PHE A 217 -5.82 -6.82 16.37
N SER A 218 -5.74 -7.85 15.54
CA SER A 218 -4.48 -8.42 15.10
C SER A 218 -3.83 -7.56 14.01
N MET A 219 -2.58 -7.86 13.65
CA MET A 219 -1.96 -7.23 12.48
C MET A 219 -2.74 -7.49 11.18
N HIS A 220 -3.51 -8.58 11.08
CA HIS A 220 -4.44 -8.78 9.97
C HIS A 220 -5.54 -7.71 9.93
N ASP A 221 -6.07 -7.29 11.09
CA ASP A 221 -7.08 -6.23 11.17
C ASP A 221 -6.48 -4.87 10.83
N VAL A 222 -5.23 -4.62 11.24
CA VAL A 222 -4.47 -3.41 10.88
C VAL A 222 -4.21 -3.37 9.37
N ASP A 223 -3.73 -4.46 8.76
CA ASP A 223 -3.51 -4.57 7.32
C ASP A 223 -4.81 -4.36 6.51
N ARG A 224 -5.91 -4.94 7.01
CA ARG A 224 -7.21 -4.91 6.35
C ARG A 224 -7.88 -3.54 6.43
N HIS A 225 -7.87 -2.92 7.60
CA HIS A 225 -8.66 -1.72 7.87
C HIS A 225 -7.82 -0.44 7.91
N GLY A 226 -6.50 -0.56 8.01
CA GLY A 226 -5.58 0.51 8.35
C GLY A 226 -5.69 0.90 9.83
N ILE A 227 -4.59 1.38 10.40
CA ILE A 227 -4.55 1.73 11.83
C ILE A 227 -5.62 2.75 12.26
N GLY A 228 -5.94 3.70 11.38
CA GLY A 228 -6.98 4.70 11.60
C GLY A 228 -8.34 4.11 11.93
N LYS A 229 -8.76 3.10 11.15
CA LYS A 229 -10.06 2.47 11.35
C LYS A 229 -10.06 1.52 12.54
N VAL A 230 -8.92 0.86 12.80
CA VAL A 230 -8.74 0.05 14.01
C VAL A 230 -8.91 0.91 15.26
N MET A 231 -8.29 2.10 15.31
CA MET A 231 -8.46 3.05 16.41
C MET A 231 -9.90 3.53 16.57
N ASP A 232 -10.60 3.86 15.48
CA ASP A 232 -12.03 4.20 15.54
C ASP A 232 -12.84 3.08 16.21
N MET A 233 -12.57 1.82 15.85
CA MET A 233 -13.30 0.67 16.40
C MET A 233 -12.91 0.38 17.86
N ALA A 234 -11.64 0.52 18.21
CA ALA A 234 -11.15 0.33 19.58
C ALA A 234 -11.72 1.39 20.53
N LEU A 235 -11.68 2.67 20.14
CA LEU A 235 -12.26 3.77 20.92
C LEU A 235 -13.79 3.68 21.00
N ALA A 236 -14.46 3.22 19.95
CA ALA A 236 -15.89 2.96 19.99
C ALA A 236 -16.24 1.81 20.95
N TRP A 237 -15.39 0.78 21.06
CA TRP A 237 -15.57 -0.31 22.02
C TRP A 237 -15.41 0.15 23.46
N ILE A 238 -14.37 0.93 23.75
CA ILE A 238 -14.11 1.47 25.10
C ILE A 238 -15.19 2.46 25.53
N GLY A 239 -15.63 3.30 24.57
CA GLY A 239 -16.57 4.40 24.79
C GLY A 239 -15.88 5.72 25.13
N SER A 240 -16.55 6.83 24.84
CA SER A 240 -15.97 8.19 24.90
C SER A 240 -15.87 8.81 26.30
N ASP A 241 -16.46 8.18 27.32
CA ASP A 241 -16.50 8.63 28.72
C ASP A 241 -15.90 7.58 29.68
N THR A 242 -14.73 7.04 29.31
CA THR A 242 -13.97 6.10 30.15
C THR A 242 -12.53 6.58 30.28
N PRO A 243 -11.93 6.64 31.48
CA PRO A 243 -10.50 6.87 31.65
C PRO A 243 -9.68 5.76 30.97
N ILE A 244 -8.64 6.13 30.22
CA ILE A 244 -7.83 5.19 29.43
C ILE A 244 -6.43 5.08 30.02
N HIS A 245 -6.03 3.84 30.30
CA HIS A 245 -4.64 3.44 30.51
C HIS A 245 -4.12 2.85 29.20
N LEU A 246 -3.04 3.41 28.65
CA LEU A 246 -2.38 2.87 27.46
C LEU A 246 -1.18 2.04 27.94
N SER A 247 -1.21 0.72 27.71
CA SER A 247 -0.04 -0.14 27.94
C SER A 247 0.57 -0.47 26.59
N PHE A 248 1.83 -0.10 26.40
CA PHE A 248 2.50 -0.18 25.12
C PHE A 248 3.78 -1.01 25.25
N ASP A 249 3.75 -2.22 24.71
CA ASP A 249 4.94 -3.02 24.47
C ASP A 249 5.64 -2.51 23.21
N ILE A 250 6.93 -2.21 23.32
CA ILE A 250 7.70 -1.74 22.16
C ILE A 250 7.79 -2.80 21.06
N ASP A 251 7.65 -4.08 21.41
CA ASP A 251 7.67 -5.18 20.46
C ASP A 251 6.39 -5.28 19.61
N ALA A 252 5.35 -4.49 19.92
CA ALA A 252 4.22 -4.28 19.03
C ALA A 252 4.67 -3.71 17.67
N LEU A 253 5.76 -2.94 17.67
CA LEU A 253 6.39 -2.45 16.46
C LEU A 253 7.13 -3.57 15.71
N ASP A 254 7.21 -3.43 14.39
CA ASP A 254 8.06 -4.31 13.59
C ASP A 254 9.54 -4.13 14.02
N PRO A 255 10.35 -5.20 14.06
CA PRO A 255 11.77 -5.13 14.42
C PRO A 255 12.59 -4.18 13.52
N MET A 256 12.09 -3.77 12.36
CA MET A 256 12.70 -2.68 11.58
C MET A 256 12.70 -1.32 12.29
N TRP A 257 11.80 -1.10 13.25
CA TRP A 257 11.65 0.15 14.00
C TRP A 257 12.05 0.00 15.48
N ALA A 258 11.85 -1.19 16.05
CA ALA A 258 12.22 -1.54 17.41
C ALA A 258 13.03 -2.86 17.45
N PRO A 259 14.25 -2.89 16.89
CA PRO A 259 15.05 -4.11 16.81
C PRO A 259 15.52 -4.66 18.16
N SER A 260 15.54 -3.84 19.21
CA SER A 260 16.15 -4.16 20.51
C SER A 260 15.10 -4.45 21.60
N THR A 261 14.41 -5.58 21.45
CA THR A 261 13.42 -6.11 22.40
C THR A 261 13.56 -7.63 22.55
N GLY A 262 13.17 -8.17 23.72
CA GLY A 262 13.33 -9.57 24.08
C GLY A 262 12.52 -10.55 23.22
N THR A 263 11.40 -10.11 22.66
CA THR A 263 10.39 -10.97 22.02
C THR A 263 10.02 -10.51 20.60
N ALA A 264 10.97 -9.89 19.90
CA ALA A 264 10.80 -9.34 18.56
C ALA A 264 10.11 -10.30 17.55
N VAL A 265 8.94 -9.91 17.03
CA VAL A 265 8.19 -10.64 15.99
C VAL A 265 8.05 -9.79 14.72
N ARG A 266 8.38 -10.32 13.54
CA ARG A 266 8.19 -9.59 12.27
C ARG A 266 6.73 -9.41 11.87
N GLY A 267 6.46 -8.43 11.01
CA GLY A 267 5.13 -8.08 10.55
C GLY A 267 4.34 -7.26 11.57
N GLY A 268 5.04 -6.47 12.40
CA GLY A 268 4.45 -5.60 13.42
C GLY A 268 4.05 -4.23 12.89
N LEU A 269 3.62 -3.35 13.80
CA LEU A 269 3.26 -1.97 13.48
C LEU A 269 4.48 -1.21 12.95
N THR A 270 4.28 -0.31 11.99
CA THR A 270 5.28 0.71 11.70
C THR A 270 5.36 1.71 12.86
N LEU A 271 6.51 2.39 13.04
CA LEU A 271 6.63 3.46 14.05
C LEU A 271 5.51 4.50 13.89
N ARG A 272 5.16 4.86 12.65
CA ARG A 272 4.10 5.83 12.39
C ARG A 272 2.72 5.36 12.85
N GLU A 273 2.45 4.06 12.76
CA GLU A 273 1.19 3.48 13.26
C GLU A 273 1.18 3.45 14.79
N GLY A 274 2.32 3.13 15.44
CA GLY A 274 2.49 3.25 16.88
C GLY A 274 2.27 4.68 17.39
N ASP A 275 2.95 5.65 16.78
CA ASP A 275 2.76 7.09 17.06
C ASP A 275 1.30 7.50 16.88
N PHE A 276 0.64 7.01 15.82
CA PHE A 276 -0.76 7.32 15.52
C PHE A 276 -1.73 6.76 16.56
N ILE A 277 -1.48 5.56 17.11
CA ILE A 277 -2.26 5.02 18.25
C ILE A 277 -2.15 5.99 19.43
N ALA A 278 -0.93 6.37 19.78
CA ALA A 278 -0.65 7.28 20.89
C ALA A 278 -1.32 8.66 20.69
N GLU A 279 -1.21 9.25 19.48
CA GLU A 279 -1.89 10.49 19.08
C GLU A 279 -3.42 10.36 19.26
N CYS A 280 -4.02 9.28 18.74
CA CYS A 280 -5.47 9.04 18.82
C CYS A 280 -5.96 8.94 20.27
N VAL A 281 -5.22 8.25 21.14
CA VAL A 281 -5.59 8.12 22.56
C VAL A 281 -5.46 9.47 23.28
N ALA A 282 -4.39 10.23 23.02
CA ALA A 282 -4.19 11.57 23.57
C ALA A 282 -5.31 12.53 23.15
N GLU A 283 -5.72 12.49 21.88
CA GLU A 283 -6.81 13.31 21.32
C GLU A 283 -8.16 13.09 21.98
N THR A 284 -8.38 11.93 22.62
CA THR A 284 -9.63 11.68 23.34
C THR A 284 -9.79 12.54 24.60
N GLY A 285 -8.70 13.12 25.13
CA GLY A 285 -8.64 13.75 26.44
C GLY A 285 -8.88 12.77 27.61
N SER A 286 -8.88 11.46 27.36
CA SER A 286 -9.23 10.42 28.33
C SER A 286 -8.02 9.65 28.86
N LEU A 287 -6.83 9.88 28.29
CA LEU A 287 -5.58 9.27 28.76
C LEU A 287 -5.27 9.71 30.20
N ILE A 288 -5.07 8.74 31.09
CA ILE A 288 -4.73 8.97 32.50
C ILE A 288 -3.42 8.31 32.92
N ALA A 289 -2.96 7.30 32.18
CA ALA A 289 -1.70 6.61 32.44
C ALA A 289 -1.16 5.99 31.15
N LEU A 290 0.17 5.91 31.06
CA LEU A 290 0.93 5.24 30.01
C LEU A 290 2.04 4.42 30.65
N ASP A 291 2.20 3.16 30.25
CA ASP A 291 3.46 2.43 30.42
C ASP A 291 4.07 2.06 29.07
N LEU A 292 5.39 2.23 28.97
CA LEU A 292 6.20 1.79 27.84
C LEU A 292 7.23 0.78 28.36
N VAL A 293 7.13 -0.47 27.89
CA VAL A 293 7.89 -1.62 28.40
C VAL A 293 8.72 -2.30 27.31
N GLU A 294 9.52 -3.30 27.70
CA GLU A 294 10.31 -4.20 26.84
C GLU A 294 11.35 -3.54 25.91
N VAL A 295 11.58 -2.23 26.03
CA VAL A 295 12.77 -1.59 25.45
C VAL A 295 14.00 -2.24 26.10
N ASN A 296 14.87 -2.87 25.33
CA ASN A 296 16.04 -3.56 25.87
C ASN A 296 17.33 -2.99 25.28
N PRO A 297 17.97 -2.00 25.92
CA PRO A 297 19.22 -1.42 25.44
C PRO A 297 20.42 -2.38 25.39
N SER A 298 20.31 -3.56 26.01
CA SER A 298 21.42 -4.51 26.16
C SER A 298 21.46 -5.63 25.10
N LEU A 299 20.44 -5.76 24.25
CA LEU A 299 20.37 -6.84 23.25
C LEU A 299 21.10 -6.53 21.95
N ASP A 300 21.03 -5.28 21.48
CA ASP A 300 21.63 -4.85 20.22
C ASP A 300 22.16 -3.42 20.37
N GLU A 301 23.49 -3.23 20.43
CA GLU A 301 24.08 -1.90 20.61
C GLU A 301 23.70 -0.91 19.49
N VAL A 302 23.52 -1.38 18.26
CA VAL A 302 23.16 -0.53 17.11
C VAL A 302 21.64 -0.31 17.10
N GLY A 303 20.87 -1.37 17.30
CA GLY A 303 19.40 -1.33 17.33
C GLY A 303 18.80 -0.67 18.58
N ALA A 304 19.54 -0.60 19.69
CA ALA A 304 19.10 0.03 20.93
C ALA A 304 18.75 1.50 20.73
N SER A 305 19.58 2.26 19.99
CA SER A 305 19.30 3.67 19.72
C SER A 305 17.99 3.87 18.94
N ASP A 306 17.68 2.99 18.00
CA ASP A 306 16.44 3.06 17.23
C ASP A 306 15.23 2.74 18.10
N THR A 307 15.34 1.71 18.94
CA THR A 307 14.27 1.28 19.86
C THR A 307 14.00 2.33 20.94
N ILE A 308 15.05 2.93 21.51
CA ILE A 308 14.94 4.04 22.48
C ILE A 308 14.26 5.25 21.83
N ARG A 309 14.65 5.59 20.59
CA ARG A 309 14.03 6.69 19.84
C ARG A 309 12.56 6.42 19.54
N ALA A 310 12.21 5.19 19.14
CA ALA A 310 10.84 4.76 18.92
C ALA A 310 10.02 4.90 20.22
N GLY A 311 10.56 4.43 21.34
CA GLY A 311 9.95 4.57 22.66
C GLY A 311 9.68 6.03 23.05
N ASN A 312 10.68 6.90 22.92
CA ASN A 312 10.51 8.33 23.18
C ASN A 312 9.48 8.98 22.25
N SER A 313 9.43 8.58 20.97
CA SER A 313 8.44 9.07 20.01
C SER A 313 7.00 8.73 20.44
N ILE A 314 6.76 7.47 20.83
CA ILE A 314 5.45 7.02 21.30
C ILE A 314 5.01 7.79 22.55
N ILE A 315 5.91 7.94 23.53
CA ILE A 315 5.63 8.68 24.77
C ILE A 315 5.28 10.14 24.47
N ARG A 316 6.07 10.80 23.63
CA ARG A 316 5.83 12.20 23.24
C ARG A 316 4.48 12.36 22.53
N CYS A 317 4.16 11.46 21.59
CA CYS A 317 2.87 11.45 20.90
C CYS A 317 1.69 11.27 21.86
N ALA A 318 1.81 10.34 22.81
CA ALA A 318 0.78 10.11 23.83
C ALA A 318 0.58 11.32 24.75
N LEU A 319 1.63 12.13 24.96
CA LEU A 319 1.58 13.32 25.80
C LEU A 319 1.24 14.61 25.03
N GLY A 320 1.01 14.52 23.72
CA GLY A 320 0.45 15.60 22.90
C GLY A 320 1.42 16.24 21.91
N ASP A 321 2.60 15.64 21.69
CA ASP A 321 3.36 15.94 20.49
C ASP A 321 2.58 15.44 19.26
N THR A 322 2.60 16.20 18.17
CA THR A 322 1.90 15.81 16.95
C THR A 322 2.83 16.01 15.76
N LEU A 323 2.92 15.01 14.89
CA LEU A 323 3.75 15.09 13.67
C LEU A 323 3.17 16.06 12.61
N PHE A 324 2.09 16.79 12.94
CA PHE A 324 1.41 17.79 12.10
C PHE A 324 1.50 19.22 12.67
N ILE A 325 2.69 19.82 12.65
CA ILE A 325 2.82 21.28 12.62
C ILE A 325 3.20 21.68 11.21
N GLY A 326 2.20 22.04 10.38
CA GLY A 326 2.51 22.43 9.00
C GLY A 326 1.39 22.90 8.07
N ILE A 327 0.11 22.98 8.45
CA ILE A 327 -0.88 23.84 7.76
C ILE A 327 -1.89 24.37 8.80
N THR A 328 -1.55 25.46 9.47
CA THR A 328 -2.55 26.38 10.01
C THR A 328 -2.13 27.79 9.61
N MET A 329 -3.10 28.56 9.14
CA MET A 329 -2.96 29.90 8.56
C MET A 329 -1.99 30.77 9.36
N LEU A 330 -1.02 31.37 8.67
CA LEU A 330 -0.15 32.41 9.21
C LEU A 330 -1.01 33.52 9.83
N SER A 331 -0.95 33.67 11.15
CA SER A 331 -1.37 34.88 11.83
C SER A 331 -0.20 35.86 11.89
N THR A 332 -0.55 37.15 11.85
CA THR A 332 0.29 38.29 11.42
C THR A 332 1.33 38.76 12.43
N THR A 333 1.98 37.86 13.18
CA THR A 333 2.91 38.26 14.24
C THR A 333 4.05 37.28 14.36
N GLN A 334 5.15 37.51 13.63
CA GLN A 334 6.56 37.32 14.07
C GLN A 334 7.50 37.75 12.92
N LEU A 335 7.79 39.05 12.84
CA LEU A 335 8.81 39.65 11.95
C LEU A 335 9.98 40.26 12.75
N SER A 336 10.28 39.71 13.94
CA SER A 336 11.20 40.35 14.90
C SER A 336 12.40 39.49 15.35
N ARG A 337 12.89 38.55 14.52
CA ARG A 337 14.13 37.78 14.84
C ARG A 337 15.11 37.57 13.68
N ILE A 338 15.15 38.47 12.70
CA ILE A 338 16.17 38.49 11.62
C ILE A 338 17.33 39.48 11.94
N HIS A 339 17.28 40.17 13.08
CA HIS A 339 18.29 41.15 13.48
C HIS A 339 19.42 40.62 14.37
N GLN A 340 19.48 39.32 14.66
CA GLN A 340 20.47 38.74 15.59
C GLN A 340 21.52 37.81 14.94
N LEU A 341 21.58 37.72 13.61
CA LEU A 341 22.57 36.87 12.94
C LEU A 341 23.89 37.62 12.63
N PRO A 342 25.06 36.96 12.77
CA PRO A 342 26.37 37.54 12.47
C PRO A 342 26.53 37.99 10.99
N SER A 343 27.30 39.05 10.78
CA SER A 343 27.47 39.77 9.51
C SER A 343 27.90 38.90 8.32
N SER A 344 28.64 37.81 8.58
CA SER A 344 29.16 36.89 7.56
C SER A 344 28.07 36.07 6.87
N VAL A 345 26.95 35.79 7.53
CA VAL A 345 25.83 35.02 6.96
C VAL A 345 24.90 35.90 6.10
N ARG A 346 24.84 37.21 6.39
CA ARG A 346 24.06 38.18 5.57
C ARG A 346 24.59 38.33 4.14
N GLN A 347 25.90 38.20 3.92
CA GLN A 347 26.51 38.44 2.61
C GLN A 347 26.29 37.33 1.58
N ILE A 348 25.96 36.10 1.99
CA ILE A 348 25.74 34.98 1.07
C ILE A 348 24.33 35.05 0.45
N ILE A 349 23.35 35.67 1.13
CA ILE A 349 21.94 35.69 0.70
C ILE A 349 21.63 36.88 -0.22
N THR A 350 22.49 37.90 -0.30
CA THR A 350 22.25 39.11 -1.11
C THR A 350 23.31 39.31 -2.20
N ARG A 351 23.25 38.51 -3.27
CA ARG A 351 23.82 38.85 -4.58
C ARG A 351 22.80 38.64 -5.70
N ASN A 352 21.88 39.59 -5.80
CA ASN A 352 21.39 40.17 -7.07
C ASN A 352 20.33 41.24 -6.76
N SER A 353 20.77 42.45 -6.45
CA SER A 353 19.94 43.66 -6.45
C SER A 353 20.85 44.88 -6.58
N ASN A 354 21.14 45.29 -7.82
CA ASN A 354 21.69 46.61 -8.12
C ASN A 354 20.57 47.47 -8.72
N CYS A 355 20.16 48.54 -8.03
CA CYS A 355 20.32 49.93 -8.49
C CYS A 355 19.53 50.92 -7.61
N THR A 356 20.30 51.64 -6.79
CA THR A 356 20.28 53.09 -6.52
C THR A 356 18.97 53.89 -6.34
N THR A 357 18.90 54.48 -5.15
CA THR A 357 18.05 55.56 -4.63
C THR A 357 18.39 56.95 -5.19
N ILE A 358 17.38 57.81 -5.42
CA ILE A 358 17.46 59.29 -5.47
C ILE A 358 16.23 59.87 -4.71
N PRO A 359 16.34 60.99 -3.96
CA PRO A 359 15.44 61.31 -2.84
C PRO A 359 14.23 62.17 -3.22
N LEU A 360 13.18 62.07 -2.40
CA LEU A 360 11.94 62.84 -2.48
C LEU A 360 12.11 64.27 -1.94
N ASN A 361 11.55 65.25 -2.66
CA ASN A 361 11.11 66.51 -2.06
C ASN A 361 9.82 67.04 -2.70
N SER A 362 8.95 67.54 -1.83
CA SER A 362 7.81 68.47 -2.02
C SER A 362 6.49 68.00 -2.66
N THR A 363 5.51 67.79 -1.77
CA THR A 363 4.16 68.42 -1.74
C THR A 363 3.61 69.11 -3.00
N ARG A 364 2.48 68.62 -3.54
CA ARG A 364 1.09 69.14 -3.38
C ARG A 364 0.16 68.66 -4.51
N GLN A 365 -1.08 68.31 -4.10
CA GLN A 365 -2.38 68.55 -4.77
C GLN A 365 -2.59 67.96 -6.19
N LEU A 366 -3.76 67.50 -6.65
CA LEU A 366 -5.13 67.33 -6.19
C LEU A 366 -5.85 66.52 -7.30
N SER A 367 -6.88 65.76 -6.92
CA SER A 367 -8.10 65.37 -7.68
C SER A 367 -8.04 64.75 -9.10
N HIS A 368 -8.58 63.52 -9.15
CA HIS A 368 -9.43 62.89 -10.19
C HIS A 368 -9.10 63.03 -11.70
N ALA A 369 -8.63 61.92 -12.31
CA ALA A 369 -9.43 61.01 -13.15
C ALA A 369 -8.57 59.82 -13.63
N ALA A 370 -9.23 58.68 -13.89
CA ALA A 370 -8.82 57.41 -14.52
C ALA A 370 -7.40 57.33 -15.15
N THR A 371 -6.59 56.27 -14.99
CA THR A 371 -6.87 54.83 -14.91
C THR A 371 -5.56 54.16 -14.45
N ARG A 372 -5.57 53.38 -13.37
CA ARG A 372 -4.44 52.51 -13.00
C ARG A 372 -4.88 51.05 -13.04
N PRO A 373 -4.03 50.11 -13.51
CA PRO A 373 -4.41 48.73 -13.70
C PRO A 373 -4.68 48.09 -12.33
N ARG A 374 -5.82 47.41 -12.20
CA ARG A 374 -6.12 46.56 -11.06
C ARG A 374 -5.05 45.45 -10.99
N LEU A 375 -4.15 45.53 -10.01
CA LEU A 375 -3.55 44.31 -9.47
C LEU A 375 -4.69 43.58 -8.75
N GLY A 376 -5.24 42.58 -9.44
CA GLY A 376 -6.29 41.72 -8.91
C GLY A 376 -5.83 41.10 -7.61
N ALA A 377 -6.68 41.23 -6.59
CA ALA A 377 -6.62 40.38 -5.41
C ALA A 377 -6.42 38.93 -5.87
N PHE A 378 -5.41 38.24 -5.33
CA PHE A 378 -5.48 36.79 -5.26
C PHE A 378 -6.66 36.49 -4.34
N ALA A 379 -7.86 36.46 -4.94
CA ALA A 379 -9.02 35.87 -4.30
C ALA A 379 -8.55 34.49 -3.86
N ALA A 380 -8.68 34.19 -2.57
CA ALA A 380 -8.62 32.82 -2.09
C ALA A 380 -9.59 32.04 -2.97
N VAL A 381 -9.07 31.30 -3.95
CA VAL A 381 -9.88 30.44 -4.78
C VAL A 381 -10.42 29.41 -3.81
N ARG A 382 -11.65 29.62 -3.33
CA ARG A 382 -12.43 28.56 -2.68
C ARG A 382 -12.49 27.45 -3.70
N VAL A 383 -11.57 26.48 -3.60
CA VAL A 383 -11.67 25.23 -4.34
C VAL A 383 -12.96 24.61 -3.82
N PRO A 384 -14.01 24.46 -4.65
CA PRO A 384 -15.27 23.88 -4.20
C PRO A 384 -14.96 22.53 -3.54
N GLN A 385 -15.49 22.31 -2.34
CA GLN A 385 -15.33 21.02 -1.67
C GLN A 385 -15.96 19.96 -2.58
N GLN A 386 -15.16 18.99 -3.01
CA GLN A 386 -15.65 17.91 -3.85
C GLN A 386 -16.50 16.98 -2.96
N GLN A 387 -17.81 17.23 -2.91
CA GLN A 387 -18.75 16.27 -2.36
C GLN A 387 -18.76 15.05 -3.30
N ARG A 388 -18.39 13.90 -2.75
CA ARG A 388 -18.51 12.62 -3.44
C ARG A 388 -19.76 11.93 -2.94
N SER A 389 -20.43 11.25 -3.85
CA SER A 389 -21.58 10.44 -3.49
C SER A 389 -21.12 9.25 -2.65
N ILE A 390 -21.55 9.20 -1.38
CA ILE A 390 -21.19 8.12 -0.44
C ILE A 390 -22.13 6.92 -0.62
N THR A 391 -23.32 7.15 -1.17
CA THR A 391 -24.35 6.12 -1.43
C THR A 391 -24.85 6.17 -2.87
N ILE A 392 -25.42 5.06 -3.36
CA ILE A 392 -26.10 5.01 -4.67
C ILE A 392 -27.22 6.05 -4.74
N LYS A 393 -28.00 6.19 -3.65
CA LYS A 393 -29.05 7.23 -3.56
C LYS A 393 -28.48 8.63 -3.77
N GLN A 394 -27.36 8.97 -3.13
CA GLN A 394 -26.70 10.26 -3.33
C GLN A 394 -26.20 10.43 -4.77
N LEU A 395 -25.65 9.36 -5.36
CA LEU A 395 -25.17 9.35 -6.73
C LEU A 395 -26.34 9.58 -7.71
N ASP A 396 -27.49 8.96 -7.47
CA ASP A 396 -28.70 9.13 -8.26
C ASP A 396 -29.27 10.53 -8.12
N THR A 397 -29.39 11.05 -6.90
CA THR A 397 -29.88 12.41 -6.66
C THR A 397 -28.95 13.50 -7.22
N GLY A 398 -27.63 13.26 -7.24
CA GLY A 398 -26.65 14.23 -7.72
C GLY A 398 -26.44 14.24 -9.24
N ARG A 399 -27.20 13.44 -10.00
CA ARG A 399 -27.11 13.37 -11.46
C ARG A 399 -27.70 14.61 -12.13
N ASP A 400 -28.68 15.27 -11.50
CA ASP A 400 -29.46 16.38 -12.08
C ASP A 400 -30.02 15.99 -13.47
N ASP A 401 -29.82 16.81 -14.51
CA ASP A 401 -30.25 16.59 -15.90
C ASP A 401 -29.19 15.88 -16.78
N ARG A 402 -28.04 15.52 -16.20
CA ARG A 402 -26.90 14.94 -16.94
C ARG A 402 -27.14 13.48 -17.29
N GLU A 403 -26.48 12.96 -18.33
CA GLU A 403 -26.42 11.52 -18.58
C GLU A 403 -25.31 10.87 -17.72
N ARG A 404 -25.60 9.78 -17.03
CA ARG A 404 -24.61 8.94 -16.36
C ARG A 404 -23.86 8.06 -17.36
N VAL A 405 -22.55 8.25 -17.38
CA VAL A 405 -21.61 7.42 -18.14
C VAL A 405 -20.81 6.57 -17.18
N VAL A 406 -21.05 5.26 -17.19
CA VAL A 406 -20.30 4.29 -16.39
C VAL A 406 -19.15 3.71 -17.22
N ILE A 407 -17.94 3.79 -16.70
CA ILE A 407 -16.71 3.34 -17.35
C ILE A 407 -16.13 2.18 -16.54
N LEU A 408 -15.98 1.02 -17.17
CA LEU A 408 -15.38 -0.16 -16.55
C LEU A 408 -13.88 -0.19 -16.83
N GLY A 409 -13.08 -0.13 -15.77
CA GLY A 409 -11.62 -0.16 -15.82
C GLY A 409 -10.97 1.23 -15.81
N SER A 410 -9.87 1.35 -15.09
CA SER A 410 -9.04 2.56 -14.97
C SER A 410 -7.79 2.55 -15.86
N GLY A 411 -7.75 1.69 -16.88
CA GLY A 411 -6.62 1.58 -17.81
C GLY A 411 -6.56 2.72 -18.84
N TRP A 412 -5.67 2.60 -19.83
CA TRP A 412 -5.43 3.61 -20.86
C TRP A 412 -6.70 4.18 -21.52
N ALA A 413 -7.63 3.33 -21.95
CA ALA A 413 -8.87 3.78 -22.58
C ALA A 413 -9.82 4.43 -21.56
N GLY A 414 -10.17 3.74 -20.47
CA GLY A 414 -11.12 4.21 -19.48
C GLY A 414 -10.69 5.49 -18.78
N PHE A 415 -9.42 5.57 -18.36
CA PHE A 415 -8.87 6.78 -17.76
C PHE A 415 -8.89 7.96 -18.72
N THR A 416 -8.55 7.73 -20.00
CA THR A 416 -8.59 8.78 -21.03
C THR A 416 -10.01 9.30 -21.23
N VAL A 417 -11.01 8.41 -21.36
CA VAL A 417 -12.40 8.83 -21.51
C VAL A 417 -12.86 9.63 -20.29
N ALA A 418 -12.61 9.11 -19.08
CA ALA A 418 -13.03 9.74 -17.83
C ALA A 418 -12.48 11.17 -17.67
N ARG A 419 -11.29 11.44 -18.21
CA ARG A 419 -10.65 12.78 -18.14
C ARG A 419 -11.13 13.75 -19.21
N GLN A 420 -11.76 13.26 -20.27
CA GLN A 420 -12.13 14.07 -21.44
C GLN A 420 -13.62 14.35 -21.52
N LEU A 421 -14.47 13.59 -20.83
CA LEU A 421 -15.91 13.84 -20.79
C LEU A 421 -16.24 15.20 -20.15
N ASP A 422 -17.19 15.92 -20.75
CA ASP A 422 -17.69 17.19 -20.25
C ASP A 422 -18.57 16.97 -19.01
N ALA A 423 -18.06 17.35 -17.85
CA ALA A 423 -18.73 17.18 -16.57
C ALA A 423 -20.05 17.97 -16.44
N LYS A 424 -20.32 18.93 -17.34
CA LYS A 424 -21.62 19.61 -17.42
C LYS A 424 -22.69 18.77 -18.12
N LYS A 425 -22.29 17.84 -19.00
CA LYS A 425 -23.21 16.98 -19.76
C LYS A 425 -23.34 15.60 -19.15
N TYR A 426 -22.28 15.14 -18.48
CA TYR A 426 -22.17 13.77 -18.00
C TYR A 426 -21.87 13.70 -16.50
N GLN A 427 -22.55 12.78 -15.81
CA GLN A 427 -22.11 12.25 -14.52
C GLN A 427 -21.22 11.04 -14.80
N THR A 428 -19.90 11.23 -14.74
CA THR A 428 -18.95 10.15 -15.03
C THR A 428 -18.66 9.33 -13.78
N VAL A 429 -18.89 8.01 -13.87
CA VAL A 429 -18.58 7.04 -12.81
C VAL A 429 -17.59 6.01 -13.35
N VAL A 430 -16.44 5.86 -12.70
CA VAL A 430 -15.46 4.82 -13.04
C VAL A 430 -15.59 3.68 -12.03
N VAL A 431 -15.83 2.47 -12.52
CA VAL A 431 -15.83 1.22 -11.75
C VAL A 431 -14.56 0.47 -12.08
N SER A 432 -13.68 0.30 -11.11
CA SER A 432 -12.47 -0.51 -11.28
C SER A 432 -11.96 -1.03 -9.95
N PRO A 433 -11.37 -2.23 -9.89
CA PRO A 433 -10.68 -2.69 -8.67
C PRO A 433 -9.44 -1.84 -8.35
N ARG A 434 -8.90 -1.10 -9.33
CA ARG A 434 -7.73 -0.24 -9.16
C ARG A 434 -8.14 1.22 -9.04
N SER A 435 -7.71 1.87 -7.97
CA SER A 435 -7.97 3.29 -7.69
C SER A 435 -7.09 4.28 -8.47
N TYR A 436 -6.19 3.76 -9.31
CA TYR A 436 -5.24 4.50 -10.11
C TYR A 436 -5.20 3.99 -11.57
N PHE A 437 -4.63 4.82 -12.43
CA PHE A 437 -4.16 4.48 -13.77
C PHE A 437 -2.66 4.17 -13.71
N ALA A 438 -2.25 3.07 -14.34
CA ALA A 438 -0.86 2.69 -14.50
C ALA A 438 -0.35 3.08 -15.90
N PHE A 439 0.69 3.90 -15.95
CA PHE A 439 1.42 4.27 -17.16
C PHE A 439 2.40 3.15 -17.51
N THR A 440 1.84 2.09 -18.10
CA THR A 440 2.53 0.80 -18.33
C THR A 440 3.91 0.86 -19.00
N PRO A 441 4.25 1.79 -19.91
CA PRO A 441 5.57 1.85 -20.53
C PRO A 441 6.71 2.23 -19.59
N LEU A 442 6.43 2.76 -18.39
CA LEU A 442 7.47 3.06 -17.41
C LEU A 442 7.66 1.93 -16.38
N LEU A 443 6.90 0.83 -16.48
CA LEU A 443 6.96 -0.25 -15.48
C LEU A 443 8.32 -0.93 -15.43
N ALA A 444 8.97 -1.15 -16.58
CA ALA A 444 10.33 -1.70 -16.65
C ALA A 444 11.33 -0.83 -15.86
N SER A 445 11.34 0.49 -16.12
CA SER A 445 12.15 1.45 -15.37
C SER A 445 11.84 1.47 -13.87
N THR A 446 10.57 1.31 -13.49
CA THR A 446 10.20 1.22 -12.07
C THR A 446 10.60 -0.09 -11.41
N ALA A 447 10.66 -1.20 -12.14
CA ALA A 447 11.05 -2.48 -11.59
C ALA A 447 12.53 -2.51 -11.14
N VAL A 448 13.37 -1.62 -11.69
CA VAL A 448 14.82 -1.57 -11.41
C VAL A 448 15.27 -0.29 -10.69
N GLY A 449 14.36 0.62 -10.33
CA GLY A 449 14.75 1.86 -9.63
C GLY A 449 15.19 3.02 -10.51
N THR A 450 15.23 2.87 -11.84
CA THR A 450 15.43 3.98 -12.79
C THR A 450 14.35 5.06 -12.63
N LEU A 451 13.15 4.65 -12.21
CA LEU A 451 12.07 5.52 -11.82
C LEU A 451 11.39 4.99 -10.55
N GLU A 452 10.82 5.91 -9.77
CA GLU A 452 10.04 5.52 -8.60
C GLU A 452 8.63 5.06 -8.96
N PHE A 453 8.10 4.06 -8.25
CA PHE A 453 6.79 3.43 -8.53
C PHE A 453 5.67 4.45 -8.73
N ARG A 454 5.64 5.49 -7.88
CA ARG A 454 4.64 6.57 -7.92
C ARG A 454 4.66 7.42 -9.19
N THR A 455 5.72 7.36 -9.99
CA THR A 455 5.85 8.10 -11.26
C THR A 455 5.16 7.39 -12.42
N ALA A 456 4.91 6.08 -12.28
CA ALA A 456 4.11 5.30 -13.20
C ALA A 456 2.61 5.30 -12.85
N LEU A 457 2.18 6.00 -11.78
CA LEU A 457 0.81 5.97 -11.29
C LEU A 457 0.14 7.35 -11.36
N GLU A 458 -1.16 7.33 -11.66
CA GLU A 458 -2.04 8.51 -11.57
C GLU A 458 -3.34 8.15 -10.85
N PRO A 459 -3.73 8.84 -9.76
CA PRO A 459 -4.99 8.60 -9.10
C PRO A 459 -6.20 8.84 -10.01
N VAL A 460 -7.15 7.89 -10.06
CA VAL A 460 -8.45 8.11 -10.71
C VAL A 460 -9.21 9.22 -9.99
N ARG A 461 -9.09 9.25 -8.66
CA ARG A 461 -9.60 10.32 -7.78
C ARG A 461 -8.70 11.54 -7.86
N SER A 462 -9.22 12.69 -8.31
CA SER A 462 -8.44 13.93 -8.38
C SER A 462 -9.25 15.16 -8.00
N ARG A 463 -8.65 16.09 -7.25
CA ARG A 463 -9.25 17.39 -6.88
C ARG A 463 -9.61 18.26 -8.09
N ARG A 464 -9.08 17.93 -9.27
CA ARG A 464 -9.26 18.68 -10.52
C ARG A 464 -10.37 18.14 -11.42
N THR A 465 -10.98 17.00 -11.08
CA THR A 465 -11.96 16.32 -11.94
C THR A 465 -13.21 15.91 -11.19
N LYS A 466 -14.39 16.07 -11.80
CA LYS A 466 -15.69 15.67 -11.24
C LYS A 466 -16.03 14.18 -11.50
N VAL A 467 -15.03 13.32 -11.56
CA VAL A 467 -15.20 11.87 -11.78
C VAL A 467 -15.52 11.21 -10.45
N GLU A 468 -16.61 10.45 -10.41
CA GLU A 468 -16.93 9.54 -9.32
C GLU A 468 -16.20 8.21 -9.52
N PHE A 469 -15.73 7.61 -8.44
CA PHE A 469 -14.97 6.36 -8.49
C PHE A 469 -15.51 5.36 -7.49
N VAL A 470 -15.77 4.16 -8.00
CA VAL A 470 -16.24 2.99 -7.28
C VAL A 470 -15.16 1.92 -7.39
N GLN A 471 -14.64 1.50 -6.24
CA GLN A 471 -13.64 0.44 -6.17
C GLN A 471 -14.34 -0.92 -6.15
N GLY A 472 -14.49 -1.51 -7.33
CA GLY A 472 -15.25 -2.74 -7.50
C GLY A 472 -14.94 -3.45 -8.81
N TRP A 473 -15.20 -4.75 -8.82
CA TRP A 473 -15.24 -5.58 -10.02
C TRP A 473 -16.61 -5.44 -10.69
N ALA A 474 -16.61 -5.32 -12.01
CA ALA A 474 -17.84 -5.52 -12.76
C ALA A 474 -18.11 -7.03 -12.78
N ASP A 475 -19.24 -7.45 -12.23
CA ASP A 475 -19.64 -8.86 -12.15
C ASP A 475 -20.57 -9.21 -13.30
N ASP A 476 -21.62 -8.41 -13.51
CA ASP A 476 -22.65 -8.68 -14.51
C ASP A 476 -23.23 -7.40 -15.13
N VAL A 477 -23.87 -7.53 -16.29
CA VAL A 477 -24.53 -6.40 -16.98
C VAL A 477 -25.89 -6.79 -17.55
N ASP A 478 -26.90 -5.99 -17.21
CA ASP A 478 -28.23 -6.04 -17.79
C ASP A 478 -28.41 -4.90 -18.80
N PHE A 479 -28.34 -5.24 -20.09
CA PHE A 479 -28.51 -4.28 -21.18
C PHE A 479 -29.92 -3.71 -21.28
N LYS A 480 -30.95 -4.49 -20.89
CA LYS A 480 -32.35 -4.08 -21.00
C LYS A 480 -32.70 -3.08 -19.91
N ASN A 481 -32.36 -3.41 -18.67
CA ASN A 481 -32.60 -2.53 -17.52
C ASN A 481 -31.49 -1.48 -17.31
N LYS A 482 -30.48 -1.46 -18.20
CA LYS A 482 -29.30 -0.59 -18.14
C LYS A 482 -28.66 -0.53 -16.76
N THR A 483 -28.41 -1.71 -16.20
CA THR A 483 -27.89 -1.87 -14.84
C THR A 483 -26.62 -2.72 -14.86
N LEU A 484 -25.64 -2.34 -14.04
CA LEU A 484 -24.38 -3.02 -13.84
C LEU A 484 -24.32 -3.54 -12.41
N THR A 485 -24.08 -4.83 -12.23
CA THR A 485 -23.81 -5.41 -10.92
C THR A 485 -22.32 -5.29 -10.63
N VAL A 486 -22.00 -4.68 -9.49
CA VAL A 486 -20.63 -4.40 -9.03
C VAL A 486 -20.36 -5.18 -7.76
N GLU A 487 -19.29 -5.95 -7.74
CA GLU A 487 -18.75 -6.60 -6.54
C GLU A 487 -17.69 -5.68 -5.90
N GLN A 488 -17.77 -5.47 -4.59
CA GLN A 488 -16.76 -4.69 -3.86
C GLN A 488 -15.35 -5.29 -4.00
N ALA A 489 -14.35 -4.42 -4.24
CA ALA A 489 -12.94 -4.82 -4.44
C ALA A 489 -11.95 -4.06 -3.54
N VAL A 490 -12.40 -3.62 -2.35
CA VAL A 490 -11.60 -2.76 -1.46
C VAL A 490 -10.51 -3.56 -0.74
N ASP A 491 -10.80 -4.79 -0.32
CA ASP A 491 -9.90 -5.65 0.46
C ASP A 491 -9.20 -6.70 -0.45
N ASP A 492 -9.09 -6.45 -1.76
CA ASP A 492 -8.51 -7.42 -2.70
C ASP A 492 -6.97 -7.48 -2.58
N PRO A 493 -6.37 -8.58 -2.09
CA PRO A 493 -4.92 -8.69 -1.94
C PRO A 493 -4.18 -8.77 -3.28
N THR A 494 -4.90 -9.03 -4.38
CA THR A 494 -4.34 -9.04 -5.74
C THR A 494 -4.35 -7.66 -6.40
N GLN A 495 -4.80 -6.62 -5.69
CA GLN A 495 -4.82 -5.27 -6.23
C GLN A 495 -3.41 -4.80 -6.60
N GLY A 496 -3.26 -4.34 -7.85
CA GLY A 496 -1.99 -3.87 -8.38
C GLY A 496 -1.01 -4.98 -8.78
N LEU A 497 -1.49 -6.22 -8.89
CA LEU A 497 -0.77 -7.33 -9.51
C LEU A 497 -1.35 -7.67 -10.88
N ALA A 498 -0.56 -8.39 -11.70
CA ALA A 498 -1.03 -8.97 -12.93
C ALA A 498 -2.18 -9.94 -12.65
N LEU A 499 -3.26 -9.75 -13.41
CA LEU A 499 -4.42 -10.62 -13.30
C LEU A 499 -4.17 -11.86 -14.18
N THR A 500 -4.08 -13.02 -13.54
CA THR A 500 -3.72 -14.32 -14.15
C THR A 500 -4.83 -15.37 -14.06
N GLN A 501 -5.93 -15.08 -13.36
CA GLN A 501 -7.06 -15.98 -13.18
C GLN A 501 -8.42 -15.29 -13.21
N ASP A 502 -9.42 -15.99 -13.71
CA ASP A 502 -10.81 -15.73 -13.33
C ASP A 502 -11.02 -16.15 -11.88
N ARG A 503 -11.61 -15.28 -11.06
CA ARG A 503 -11.92 -15.58 -9.64
C ARG A 503 -12.93 -16.74 -9.49
N HIS A 504 -13.57 -17.15 -10.60
CA HIS A 504 -14.57 -18.22 -10.65
C HIS A 504 -14.27 -19.28 -11.72
N ALA A 505 -13.03 -19.38 -12.23
CA ALA A 505 -12.69 -20.39 -13.23
C ALA A 505 -12.82 -21.80 -12.63
N GLY A 506 -13.81 -22.55 -13.11
CA GLY A 506 -14.05 -23.94 -12.73
C GLY A 506 -15.26 -24.17 -11.81
N GLU A 507 -15.91 -23.12 -11.32
CA GLU A 507 -17.08 -23.23 -10.43
C GLU A 507 -18.40 -23.19 -11.21
N SER A 508 -19.25 -24.20 -11.02
CA SER A 508 -20.65 -24.21 -11.44
C SER A 508 -21.48 -23.15 -10.68
N GLN A 509 -22.66 -22.79 -11.19
CA GLN A 509 -23.57 -21.86 -10.51
C GLN A 509 -23.99 -22.36 -9.11
N GLU A 510 -24.02 -23.68 -8.91
CA GLU A 510 -24.40 -24.32 -7.64
C GLU A 510 -23.20 -24.37 -6.67
N GLU A 511 -21.97 -24.59 -7.15
CA GLU A 511 -20.74 -24.47 -6.36
C GLU A 511 -20.52 -23.02 -5.89
N ARG A 512 -20.87 -22.02 -6.70
CA ARG A 512 -20.86 -20.60 -6.31
C ARG A 512 -21.80 -20.28 -5.15
N ALA A 513 -22.80 -21.13 -4.87
CA ALA A 513 -23.75 -20.98 -3.77
C ALA A 513 -23.34 -21.77 -2.52
N SER A 514 -22.63 -22.90 -2.69
CA SER A 514 -22.18 -23.78 -1.60
C SER A 514 -20.80 -23.41 -1.02
N HIS A 515 -19.93 -22.73 -1.77
CA HIS A 515 -18.62 -22.22 -1.33
C HIS A 515 -18.69 -21.00 -0.39
N LYS A 516 -19.72 -20.90 0.46
CA LYS A 516 -19.85 -19.87 1.49
C LYS A 516 -18.90 -20.05 2.70
N GLN A 517 -17.97 -21.02 2.67
CA GLN A 517 -17.29 -21.44 3.91
C GLN A 517 -15.77 -21.67 3.85
N SER A 518 -15.07 -21.46 2.72
CA SER A 518 -13.61 -21.38 2.72
C SER A 518 -13.07 -20.66 1.48
N ASP A 519 -12.14 -19.72 1.72
CA ASP A 519 -11.40 -18.85 0.80
C ASP A 519 -12.12 -17.60 0.27
N VAL A 520 -11.59 -16.44 0.69
CA VAL A 520 -11.95 -15.02 0.38
C VAL A 520 -13.47 -14.77 0.29
N GLU A 521 -14.06 -14.29 1.38
CA GLU A 521 -15.45 -13.81 1.42
C GLU A 521 -15.73 -12.87 0.22
N LYS A 522 -16.70 -13.23 -0.64
CA LYS A 522 -17.15 -12.39 -1.75
C LYS A 522 -17.44 -10.96 -1.26
N GLY A 523 -17.03 -9.97 -2.04
CA GLY A 523 -17.37 -8.59 -1.76
C GLY A 523 -18.90 -8.39 -1.79
N LYS A 524 -19.43 -7.45 -1.00
CA LYS A 524 -20.86 -7.10 -1.11
C LYS A 524 -21.13 -6.62 -2.54
N THR A 525 -22.17 -7.16 -3.16
CA THR A 525 -22.62 -6.73 -4.48
C THR A 525 -23.65 -5.63 -4.36
N PHE A 526 -23.69 -4.74 -5.36
CA PHE A 526 -24.73 -3.74 -5.51
C PHE A 526 -24.89 -3.37 -6.98
N ASP A 527 -26.05 -2.83 -7.31
CA ASP A 527 -26.39 -2.44 -8.66
C ASP A 527 -26.15 -0.95 -8.91
N LEU A 528 -25.65 -0.64 -10.11
CA LEU A 528 -25.40 0.71 -10.60
C LEU A 528 -26.08 0.90 -11.96
N THR A 529 -27.03 1.82 -12.03
CA THR A 529 -27.68 2.19 -13.29
C THR A 529 -26.75 3.02 -14.18
N TYR A 530 -26.94 2.96 -15.49
CA TYR A 530 -26.20 3.77 -16.47
C TYR A 530 -27.11 4.25 -17.60
N ASP A 531 -26.80 5.38 -18.25
CA ASP A 531 -27.38 5.65 -19.59
C ASP A 531 -26.44 5.18 -20.69
N LYS A 532 -25.13 5.31 -20.46
CA LYS A 532 -24.08 4.83 -21.36
C LYS A 532 -23.05 4.00 -20.59
N LEU A 533 -22.67 2.85 -21.14
CA LEU A 533 -21.68 1.95 -20.57
C LEU A 533 -20.45 1.90 -21.48
N ILE A 534 -19.27 2.05 -20.90
CA ILE A 534 -17.99 2.01 -21.63
C ILE A 534 -17.11 0.91 -21.03
N VAL A 535 -16.99 -0.21 -21.73
CA VAL A 535 -16.22 -1.38 -21.30
C VAL A 535 -14.76 -1.22 -21.73
N THR A 536 -13.87 -1.05 -20.75
CA THR A 536 -12.41 -0.88 -20.97
C THR A 536 -11.56 -1.73 -20.02
N VAL A 537 -12.06 -2.94 -19.72
CA VAL A 537 -11.52 -3.83 -18.68
C VAL A 537 -10.16 -4.46 -19.04
N GLY A 538 -9.66 -4.22 -20.24
CA GLY A 538 -8.34 -4.68 -20.69
C GLY A 538 -8.26 -6.19 -20.84
N CYS A 539 -7.08 -6.75 -20.59
CA CYS A 539 -6.75 -8.16 -20.78
C CYS A 539 -5.93 -8.70 -19.60
N TYR A 540 -5.91 -10.02 -19.45
CA TYR A 540 -5.18 -10.76 -18.42
C TYR A 540 -3.87 -11.32 -18.97
N SER A 541 -2.92 -11.63 -18.09
CA SER A 541 -1.67 -12.29 -18.50
C SER A 541 -1.95 -13.77 -18.76
N GLN A 542 -1.47 -14.29 -19.88
CA GLN A 542 -1.68 -15.68 -20.25
C GLN A 542 -0.46 -16.52 -19.88
N THR A 543 -0.69 -17.61 -19.15
CA THR A 543 0.37 -18.57 -18.77
C THR A 543 0.44 -19.77 -19.71
N PHE A 544 -0.48 -19.86 -20.68
CA PHE A 544 -0.62 -20.97 -21.64
C PHE A 544 -0.83 -22.36 -21.01
N GLY A 545 -1.21 -22.40 -19.72
CA GLY A 545 -1.31 -23.65 -18.98
C GLY A 545 0.05 -24.26 -18.63
N THR A 546 1.15 -23.53 -18.80
CA THR A 546 2.50 -23.96 -18.41
C THR A 546 2.55 -24.14 -16.88
N PRO A 547 2.81 -25.36 -16.37
CA PRO A 547 2.81 -25.63 -14.93
C PRO A 547 3.77 -24.72 -14.14
N GLY A 548 3.30 -24.23 -13.00
CA GLY A 548 4.08 -23.45 -12.03
C GLY A 548 4.40 -22.00 -12.43
N VAL A 549 4.20 -21.62 -13.70
CA VAL A 549 4.38 -20.22 -14.16
C VAL A 549 3.43 -19.28 -13.43
N ARG A 550 2.19 -19.70 -13.21
CA ARG A 550 1.19 -18.87 -12.54
C ARG A 550 1.54 -18.60 -11.08
N GLU A 551 2.08 -19.60 -10.41
CA GLU A 551 2.37 -19.61 -8.98
C GLU A 551 3.72 -18.95 -8.66
N HIS A 552 4.68 -19.06 -9.57
CA HIS A 552 6.08 -18.73 -9.28
C HIS A 552 6.70 -17.65 -10.17
N ALA A 553 6.13 -17.36 -11.35
CA ALA A 553 6.68 -16.34 -12.23
C ALA A 553 6.31 -14.93 -11.76
N PHE A 554 7.21 -13.99 -12.04
CA PHE A 554 7.01 -12.58 -11.81
C PHE A 554 6.44 -11.95 -13.08
N PHE A 555 5.21 -11.49 -13.06
CA PHE A 555 4.66 -10.75 -14.21
C PHE A 555 5.18 -9.31 -14.21
N LEU A 556 4.92 -8.55 -15.29
CA LEU A 556 5.22 -7.12 -15.35
C LEU A 556 4.07 -6.37 -16.04
N LYS A 557 2.95 -6.21 -15.33
CA LYS A 557 1.71 -5.64 -15.89
C LYS A 557 1.17 -4.46 -15.09
N ASP A 558 1.52 -4.39 -13.81
CA ASP A 558 1.16 -3.30 -12.90
C ASP A 558 2.32 -2.99 -11.93
N VAL A 559 2.16 -1.98 -11.08
CA VAL A 559 3.21 -1.47 -10.19
C VAL A 559 3.54 -2.43 -9.04
N GLY A 560 2.57 -3.20 -8.55
CA GLY A 560 2.80 -4.21 -7.53
C GLY A 560 3.66 -5.36 -8.07
N ASP A 561 3.52 -5.67 -9.36
CA ASP A 561 4.41 -6.60 -10.05
C ASP A 561 5.84 -6.06 -10.10
N ALA A 562 6.00 -4.80 -10.52
CA ALA A 562 7.31 -4.13 -10.57
C ALA A 562 7.99 -4.11 -9.19
N ARG A 563 7.21 -3.90 -8.12
CA ARG A 563 7.71 -3.97 -6.73
C ARG A 563 8.14 -5.39 -6.35
N LYS A 564 7.37 -6.42 -6.70
CA LYS A 564 7.76 -7.82 -6.47
C LYS A 564 9.05 -8.18 -7.20
N ILE A 565 9.21 -7.72 -8.44
CA ILE A 565 10.43 -7.89 -9.22
C ILE A 565 11.62 -7.21 -8.52
N ARG A 566 11.51 -5.93 -8.15
CA ARG A 566 12.57 -5.18 -7.47
C ARG A 566 13.01 -5.91 -6.19
N ASN A 567 12.03 -6.27 -5.34
CA ASN A 567 12.30 -6.94 -4.07
C ASN A 567 12.94 -8.32 -4.26
N ARG A 568 12.54 -9.06 -5.29
CA ARG A 568 13.15 -10.35 -5.61
C ARG A 568 14.58 -10.19 -6.12
N LEU A 569 14.80 -9.28 -7.05
CA LEU A 569 16.11 -8.98 -7.62
C LEU A 569 17.13 -8.65 -6.54
N LEU A 570 16.81 -7.68 -5.67
CA LEU A 570 17.69 -7.29 -4.56
C LEU A 570 17.92 -8.44 -3.58
N ALA A 571 16.87 -9.22 -3.27
CA ALA A 571 17.01 -10.40 -2.41
C ALA A 571 17.93 -11.49 -3.00
N CYS A 572 18.00 -11.64 -4.33
CA CYS A 572 18.95 -12.56 -4.97
C CYS A 572 20.41 -12.13 -4.74
N PHE A 573 20.70 -10.84 -4.84
CA PHE A 573 22.05 -10.31 -4.60
C PHE A 573 22.44 -10.45 -3.12
N GLU A 574 21.54 -10.08 -2.20
CA GLU A 574 21.77 -10.28 -0.76
C GLU A 574 22.04 -11.75 -0.42
N ALA A 575 21.21 -12.67 -0.93
CA ALA A 575 21.41 -14.10 -0.71
C ALA A 575 22.74 -14.60 -1.31
N ALA A 576 23.13 -14.11 -2.49
CA ALA A 576 24.39 -14.48 -3.12
C ALA A 576 25.63 -13.91 -2.39
N ALA A 577 25.45 -12.79 -1.68
CA ALA A 577 26.52 -12.13 -0.92
C ALA A 577 26.81 -12.82 0.42
N LEU A 578 25.89 -13.64 0.95
CA LEU A 578 26.08 -14.32 2.22
C LEU A 578 27.34 -15.20 2.21
N PRO A 579 28.15 -15.20 3.29
CA PRO A 579 29.34 -16.04 3.41
C PRO A 579 29.04 -17.55 3.33
N THR A 580 27.81 -17.93 3.67
CA THR A 580 27.33 -19.32 3.68
C THR A 580 26.88 -19.81 2.30
N THR A 581 26.73 -18.93 1.31
CA THR A 581 26.18 -19.31 0.00
C THR A 581 27.24 -19.96 -0.90
N PRO A 582 27.06 -21.23 -1.31
CA PRO A 582 28.01 -21.92 -2.19
C PRO A 582 28.08 -21.25 -3.57
N GLU A 583 29.24 -21.35 -4.24
CA GLU A 583 29.48 -20.72 -5.54
C GLU A 583 28.49 -21.15 -6.63
N GLU A 584 28.10 -22.42 -6.65
CA GLU A 584 27.10 -22.92 -7.61
C GLU A 584 25.71 -22.32 -7.35
N MET A 585 25.38 -22.06 -6.08
CA MET A 585 24.14 -21.39 -5.71
C MET A 585 24.14 -19.91 -6.11
N LYS A 586 25.30 -19.23 -6.02
CA LYS A 586 25.45 -17.85 -6.50
C LYS A 586 25.13 -17.73 -7.99
N LYS A 587 25.61 -18.67 -8.82
CA LYS A 587 25.30 -18.72 -10.26
C LYS A 587 23.80 -18.85 -10.52
N GLN A 588 23.09 -19.69 -9.76
CA GLN A 588 21.66 -19.88 -9.94
C GLN A 588 20.85 -18.69 -9.44
N LEU A 589 21.19 -18.13 -8.27
CA LEU A 589 20.53 -16.95 -7.70
C LEU A 589 20.64 -15.72 -8.62
N LEU A 590 21.77 -15.58 -9.31
CA LEU A 590 22.05 -14.46 -10.21
C LEU A 590 21.79 -14.79 -11.69
N ASN A 591 21.12 -15.92 -11.97
CA ASN A 591 20.58 -16.23 -13.28
C ASN A 591 19.13 -15.75 -13.38
N PHE A 592 18.89 -14.76 -14.25
CA PHE A 592 17.61 -14.11 -14.45
C PHE A 592 17.03 -14.47 -15.82
N ALA A 593 15.87 -15.13 -15.81
CA ALA A 593 15.14 -15.49 -17.03
C ALA A 593 14.02 -14.48 -17.31
N VAL A 594 13.90 -14.04 -18.56
CA VAL A 594 12.81 -13.18 -19.04
C VAL A 594 12.10 -13.89 -20.18
N VAL A 595 10.83 -14.24 -20.00
CA VAL A 595 10.03 -14.94 -21.01
C VAL A 595 9.19 -13.92 -21.78
N GLY A 596 9.44 -13.80 -23.08
CA GLY A 596 8.81 -12.86 -24.01
C GLY A 596 9.78 -11.83 -24.56
N GLY A 597 10.08 -11.91 -25.86
CA GLY A 597 10.90 -10.98 -26.63
C GLY A 597 10.13 -9.80 -27.23
N GLY A 598 8.97 -9.46 -26.66
CA GLY A 598 8.25 -8.22 -26.98
C GLY A 598 8.92 -6.99 -26.35
N PRO A 599 8.43 -5.76 -26.63
CA PRO A 599 8.98 -4.53 -26.09
C PRO A 599 9.13 -4.57 -24.56
N THR A 600 8.13 -5.07 -23.84
CA THR A 600 8.18 -5.14 -22.37
C THR A 600 9.34 -6.00 -21.85
N GLY A 601 9.52 -7.21 -22.38
CA GLY A 601 10.60 -8.09 -21.94
C GLY A 601 11.98 -7.58 -22.34
N ILE A 602 12.11 -6.99 -23.54
CA ILE A 602 13.35 -6.38 -24.02
C ILE A 602 13.72 -5.14 -23.21
N GLU A 603 12.78 -4.21 -22.99
CA GLU A 603 13.01 -3.01 -22.19
C GLU A 603 13.37 -3.37 -20.74
N PHE A 604 12.68 -4.35 -20.14
CA PHE A 604 13.00 -4.83 -18.80
C PHE A 604 14.39 -5.46 -18.73
N SER A 605 14.76 -6.32 -19.70
CA SER A 605 16.08 -6.96 -19.72
C SER A 605 17.21 -5.94 -19.84
N ALA A 606 16.99 -4.88 -20.63
CA ALA A 606 17.95 -3.81 -20.78
C ALA A 606 18.08 -2.93 -19.52
N GLU A 607 16.96 -2.57 -18.90
CA GLU A 607 16.92 -1.85 -17.62
C GLU A 607 17.56 -2.67 -16.48
N LEU A 608 17.35 -3.99 -16.47
CA LEU A 608 17.97 -4.92 -15.54
C LEU A 608 19.50 -4.98 -15.74
N HIS A 609 19.95 -5.08 -16.99
CA HIS A 609 21.36 -5.03 -17.32
C HIS A 609 22.01 -3.71 -16.87
N ASP A 610 21.37 -2.58 -17.12
CA ASP A 610 21.91 -1.28 -16.71
C ASP A 610 22.03 -1.16 -15.18
N LEU A 611 21.00 -1.57 -14.42
CA LEU A 611 21.07 -1.61 -12.96
C LEU A 611 22.23 -2.50 -12.46
N ILE A 612 22.39 -3.69 -13.05
CA ILE A 612 23.44 -4.64 -12.62
C ILE A 612 24.83 -4.08 -12.90
N ASN A 613 25.06 -3.54 -14.10
CA ASN A 613 26.39 -3.10 -14.52
C ASN A 613 26.78 -1.70 -14.03
N GLU A 614 25.81 -0.83 -13.74
CA GLU A 614 26.09 0.52 -13.26
C GLU A 614 26.09 0.60 -11.73
N ASP A 615 25.10 0.00 -11.06
CA ASP A 615 24.91 0.14 -9.61
C ASP A 615 25.39 -1.11 -8.87
N MET A 616 24.84 -2.30 -9.19
CA MET A 616 25.15 -3.53 -8.46
C MET A 616 26.63 -3.91 -8.60
N ALA A 617 27.28 -3.57 -9.72
CA ALA A 617 28.71 -3.82 -9.92
C ALA A 617 29.62 -3.01 -9.01
N ARG A 618 29.14 -1.87 -8.49
CA ARG A 618 29.88 -1.08 -7.50
C ARG A 618 29.66 -1.61 -6.09
N ILE A 619 28.50 -2.18 -5.82
CA ILE A 619 28.08 -2.63 -4.49
C ILE A 619 28.53 -4.08 -4.22
N TYR A 620 28.40 -4.97 -5.21
CA TYR A 620 28.75 -6.40 -5.14
C TYR A 620 29.74 -6.79 -6.26
N PRO A 621 30.93 -6.15 -6.33
CA PRO A 621 31.87 -6.35 -7.44
C PRO A 621 32.28 -7.82 -7.64
N GLU A 622 32.38 -8.60 -6.57
CA GLU A 622 32.73 -10.02 -6.59
C GLU A 622 31.63 -10.93 -7.15
N LEU A 623 30.37 -10.47 -7.13
CA LEU A 623 29.22 -11.25 -7.58
C LEU A 623 28.92 -11.08 -9.07
N ILE A 624 29.40 -10.00 -9.69
CA ILE A 624 29.10 -9.68 -11.10
C ILE A 624 29.57 -10.78 -12.05
N LYS A 625 30.65 -11.50 -11.75
CA LYS A 625 31.08 -12.62 -12.60
C LYS A 625 30.06 -13.78 -12.69
N TYR A 626 29.06 -13.83 -11.81
CA TYR A 626 28.05 -14.90 -11.77
C TYR A 626 26.73 -14.52 -12.43
N HIS A 627 26.48 -13.24 -12.71
CA HIS A 627 25.18 -12.83 -13.23
C HIS A 627 24.97 -13.33 -14.66
N LYS A 628 23.72 -13.67 -14.97
CA LYS A 628 23.29 -14.03 -16.31
C LYS A 628 21.88 -13.50 -16.56
N ILE A 629 21.65 -12.90 -17.72
CA ILE A 629 20.32 -12.47 -18.15
C ILE A 629 20.01 -13.19 -19.46
N THR A 630 18.89 -13.92 -19.51
CA THR A 630 18.47 -14.64 -20.71
C THR A 630 17.03 -14.34 -21.07
N VAL A 631 16.80 -13.90 -22.30
CA VAL A 631 15.47 -13.67 -22.89
C VAL A 631 15.05 -14.88 -23.70
N TYR A 632 13.96 -15.53 -23.31
CA TYR A 632 13.38 -16.67 -24.02
C TYR A 632 12.14 -16.24 -24.80
N ASP A 633 12.06 -16.62 -26.08
CA ASP A 633 10.85 -16.44 -26.89
C ASP A 633 10.62 -17.67 -27.78
N VAL A 634 9.37 -18.05 -27.96
CA VAL A 634 8.95 -19.12 -28.88
C VAL A 634 9.01 -18.69 -30.34
N ALA A 635 8.91 -17.38 -30.60
CA ALA A 635 8.99 -16.80 -31.93
C ALA A 635 10.41 -16.88 -32.50
N GLU A 636 10.51 -16.84 -33.84
CA GLU A 636 11.80 -16.88 -34.53
C GLU A 636 12.62 -15.59 -34.36
N LYS A 637 11.97 -14.50 -33.95
CA LYS A 637 12.59 -13.18 -33.77
C LYS A 637 11.95 -12.42 -32.61
N VAL A 638 12.77 -11.62 -31.93
CA VAL A 638 12.31 -10.64 -30.94
C VAL A 638 11.82 -9.36 -31.62
N LEU A 639 11.08 -8.53 -30.89
CA LEU A 639 10.55 -7.26 -31.36
C LEU A 639 9.86 -7.34 -32.73
N PRO A 640 8.90 -8.26 -32.93
CA PRO A 640 8.36 -8.56 -34.27
C PRO A 640 7.62 -7.38 -34.94
N MET A 641 7.28 -6.34 -34.18
CA MET A 641 6.69 -5.09 -34.68
C MET A 641 7.70 -4.14 -35.34
N PHE A 642 8.99 -4.31 -35.06
CA PHE A 642 10.06 -3.56 -35.72
C PHE A 642 10.49 -4.26 -37.00
N ASP A 643 11.05 -3.50 -37.93
CA ASP A 643 11.66 -4.07 -39.12
C ASP A 643 12.89 -4.91 -38.75
N GLU A 644 13.22 -5.83 -39.65
CA GLU A 644 14.25 -6.82 -39.43
C GLU A 644 15.63 -6.22 -39.10
N LYS A 645 15.97 -5.03 -39.65
CA LYS A 645 17.26 -4.41 -39.36
C LYS A 645 17.32 -3.88 -37.92
N LEU A 646 16.26 -3.24 -37.44
CA LEU A 646 16.19 -2.74 -36.06
C LEU A 646 16.14 -3.90 -35.05
N ALA A 647 15.40 -4.96 -35.34
CA ALA A 647 15.36 -6.15 -34.51
C ALA A 647 16.75 -6.82 -34.42
N ARG A 648 17.45 -6.99 -35.56
CA ARG A 648 18.82 -7.50 -35.58
C ARG A 648 19.79 -6.60 -34.81
N TYR A 649 19.67 -5.28 -34.95
CA TYR A 649 20.50 -4.35 -34.20
C TYR A 649 20.34 -4.50 -32.68
N ALA A 650 19.11 -4.67 -32.19
CA ALA A 650 18.86 -4.96 -30.76
C ALA A 650 19.48 -6.30 -30.33
N MET A 651 19.34 -7.35 -31.15
CA MET A 651 19.94 -8.65 -30.85
C MET A 651 21.47 -8.59 -30.81
N ASP A 652 22.09 -7.95 -31.80
CA ASP A 652 23.54 -7.79 -31.86
C ASP A 652 24.05 -6.97 -30.67
N LYS A 653 23.28 -5.97 -30.23
CA LYS A 653 23.58 -5.18 -29.04
C LYS A 653 23.53 -6.03 -27.77
N PHE A 654 22.43 -6.74 -27.54
CA PHE A 654 22.26 -7.58 -26.36
C PHE A 654 23.37 -8.63 -26.25
N ASN A 655 23.72 -9.28 -27.36
CA ASN A 655 24.84 -10.22 -27.39
C ASN A 655 26.19 -9.57 -27.00
N ARG A 656 26.44 -8.31 -27.40
CA ARG A 656 27.65 -7.57 -26.98
C ARG A 656 27.64 -7.16 -25.51
N GLU A 657 26.46 -6.93 -24.96
CA GLU A 657 26.23 -6.51 -23.58
C GLU A 657 26.06 -7.69 -22.60
N GLY A 658 26.17 -8.94 -23.09
CA GLY A 658 26.09 -10.13 -22.26
C GLY A 658 24.67 -10.55 -21.88
N ILE A 659 23.66 -10.07 -22.63
CA ILE A 659 22.27 -10.53 -22.51
C ILE A 659 22.01 -11.58 -23.59
N ASP A 660 21.74 -12.81 -23.18
CA ASP A 660 21.45 -13.90 -24.10
C ASP A 660 20.02 -13.80 -24.65
N ILE A 661 19.84 -13.91 -25.97
CA ILE A 661 18.52 -14.02 -26.60
C ILE A 661 18.35 -15.42 -27.21
N LYS A 662 17.33 -16.13 -26.72
CA LYS A 662 17.00 -17.50 -27.07
C LYS A 662 15.63 -17.57 -27.71
N THR A 663 15.61 -17.39 -29.04
CA THR A 663 14.41 -17.57 -29.88
C THR A 663 14.13 -19.04 -30.13
N LYS A 664 12.89 -19.42 -30.46
CA LYS A 664 12.43 -20.82 -30.62
C LYS A 664 12.65 -21.68 -29.38
N HIS A 665 12.62 -21.08 -28.18
CA HIS A 665 12.76 -21.81 -26.92
C HIS A 665 11.42 -21.86 -26.17
N HIS A 666 11.05 -23.06 -25.72
CA HIS A 666 9.74 -23.33 -25.11
C HIS A 666 9.91 -23.64 -23.63
N VAL A 667 9.37 -22.76 -22.78
CA VAL A 667 9.26 -23.02 -21.35
C VAL A 667 8.15 -24.04 -21.11
N GLU A 668 8.51 -25.19 -20.52
CA GLU A 668 7.59 -26.28 -20.23
C GLU A 668 7.09 -26.25 -18.78
N GLU A 669 7.89 -25.76 -17.84
CA GLU A 669 7.56 -25.73 -16.41
C GLU A 669 8.43 -24.71 -15.66
N LEU A 670 7.88 -24.12 -14.59
CA LEU A 670 8.63 -23.37 -13.59
C LEU A 670 8.32 -23.94 -12.20
N SER A 671 9.28 -24.55 -11.52
CA SER A 671 9.06 -25.15 -10.19
C SER A 671 10.03 -24.60 -9.14
N VAL A 672 9.71 -24.79 -7.85
CA VAL A 672 10.54 -24.31 -6.74
C VAL A 672 11.74 -25.24 -6.51
N GLY A 673 12.83 -24.67 -6.00
CA GLY A 673 14.05 -25.39 -5.62
C GLY A 673 15.14 -25.32 -6.67
N SER A 674 16.33 -25.82 -6.31
CA SER A 674 17.45 -25.98 -7.25
C SER A 674 17.30 -27.28 -8.07
N PRO A 675 17.72 -27.31 -9.34
CA PRO A 675 17.80 -28.56 -10.11
C PRO A 675 18.73 -29.61 -9.48
N PHE A 676 19.73 -29.18 -8.69
CA PHE A 676 20.76 -30.06 -8.12
C PHE A 676 20.34 -30.72 -6.80
N GLU A 677 19.51 -30.04 -6.00
CA GLU A 677 19.11 -30.50 -4.65
C GLU A 677 17.91 -31.46 -4.65
N ARG A 678 17.19 -31.60 -5.78
CA ARG A 678 16.09 -32.57 -5.91
C ARG A 678 16.53 -34.04 -5.74
N SER A 679 17.82 -34.32 -5.75
CA SER A 679 18.39 -35.66 -5.55
C SER A 679 18.74 -35.99 -4.09
N ASN A 680 18.84 -35.00 -3.20
CA ASN A 680 19.19 -35.18 -1.78
C ASN A 680 18.11 -34.57 -0.88
N LEU A 681 17.07 -35.34 -0.60
CA LEU A 681 16.09 -35.02 0.44
C LEU A 681 16.76 -35.13 1.80
N GLU A 682 17.13 -33.99 2.42
CA GLU A 682 17.29 -33.74 3.87
C GLU A 682 18.12 -32.45 4.08
N SER A 683 17.56 -31.28 3.78
CA SER A 683 18.02 -30.06 4.46
C SER A 683 16.90 -29.03 4.60
N GLU A 684 16.91 -28.38 5.74
CA GLU A 684 15.86 -27.53 6.28
C GLU A 684 15.72 -26.22 5.49
N LYS A 685 14.46 -25.84 5.23
CA LYS A 685 13.91 -24.47 5.09
C LYS A 685 14.92 -23.30 5.01
N ASP A 686 15.62 -23.13 3.90
CA ASP A 686 15.93 -21.79 3.37
C ASP A 686 16.55 -21.96 1.98
N PHE A 687 15.86 -21.54 0.90
CA PHE A 687 16.40 -20.94 -0.34
C PHE A 687 15.27 -20.77 -1.36
N ARG A 688 14.90 -19.51 -1.64
CA ARG A 688 13.83 -19.11 -2.57
C ARG A 688 14.21 -19.32 -4.06
N LEU A 689 14.88 -20.39 -4.47
CA LEU A 689 15.24 -20.60 -5.89
C LEU A 689 14.13 -21.23 -6.72
N PHE A 690 14.26 -21.12 -8.04
CA PHE A 690 13.38 -21.74 -9.01
C PHE A 690 14.17 -22.56 -10.03
N THR A 691 13.56 -23.62 -10.53
CA THR A 691 13.99 -24.40 -11.69
C THR A 691 13.09 -24.05 -12.86
N LEU A 692 13.69 -23.53 -13.93
CA LEU A 692 13.04 -23.30 -15.22
C LEU A 692 13.34 -24.49 -16.14
N LYS A 693 12.30 -25.21 -16.57
CA LYS A 693 12.43 -26.30 -17.54
C LYS A 693 12.16 -25.77 -18.94
N ILE A 694 13.14 -25.93 -19.82
CA ILE A 694 13.09 -25.50 -21.21
C ILE A 694 13.27 -26.72 -22.09
N LYS A 695 12.37 -26.90 -23.05
CA LYS A 695 12.37 -28.07 -23.93
C LYS A 695 13.71 -28.30 -24.63
N GLU A 696 14.35 -27.21 -25.05
CA GLU A 696 15.60 -27.24 -25.83
C GLU A 696 16.87 -27.32 -24.97
N GLU A 697 16.81 -26.95 -23.68
CA GLU A 697 18.01 -26.81 -22.82
C GLU A 697 17.97 -27.64 -21.53
N GLY A 698 16.84 -28.28 -21.21
CA GLY A 698 16.66 -29.04 -19.96
C GLY A 698 16.28 -28.16 -18.77
N GLU A 699 16.75 -28.51 -17.58
CA GLU A 699 16.46 -27.78 -16.34
C GLU A 699 17.56 -26.76 -15.99
N LEU A 700 17.15 -25.54 -15.66
CA LEU A 700 18.04 -24.44 -15.33
C LEU A 700 17.64 -23.81 -14.00
N GLY A 701 18.59 -23.65 -13.08
CA GLY A 701 18.38 -22.90 -11.84
C GLY A 701 18.34 -21.40 -12.13
N VAL A 702 17.29 -20.72 -11.68
CA VAL A 702 17.08 -19.28 -11.86
C VAL A 702 16.67 -18.62 -10.54
N GLY A 703 17.22 -17.45 -10.29
CA GLY A 703 16.83 -16.60 -9.17
C GLY A 703 15.48 -15.93 -9.43
N MET A 704 15.19 -15.55 -10.67
CA MET A 704 13.93 -14.90 -11.01
C MET A 704 13.54 -15.25 -12.44
N CYS A 705 12.27 -15.58 -12.63
CA CYS A 705 11.66 -15.75 -13.94
C CYS A 705 10.59 -14.66 -14.14
N VAL A 706 10.82 -13.73 -15.07
CA VAL A 706 9.88 -12.67 -15.41
C VAL A 706 9.06 -13.07 -16.63
N TRP A 707 7.74 -13.18 -16.48
CA TRP A 707 6.81 -13.57 -17.54
C TRP A 707 6.14 -12.35 -18.17
N SER A 708 6.54 -12.01 -19.40
CA SER A 708 6.11 -10.79 -20.11
C SER A 708 5.45 -11.07 -21.47
N THR A 709 5.01 -12.31 -21.69
CA THR A 709 4.34 -12.76 -22.92
C THR A 709 2.91 -13.23 -22.66
N GLY A 710 2.10 -13.22 -23.72
CA GLY A 710 0.74 -13.78 -23.70
C GLY A 710 -0.31 -12.85 -23.09
N LEU A 711 -1.39 -12.61 -23.85
CA LEU A 711 -2.58 -11.90 -23.37
C LEU A 711 -3.80 -12.80 -23.55
N MET A 712 -4.60 -12.92 -22.50
CA MET A 712 -5.92 -13.55 -22.58
C MET A 712 -7.02 -12.54 -22.27
N GLN A 713 -8.24 -12.81 -22.72
CA GLN A 713 -9.36 -11.90 -22.47
C GLN A 713 -9.68 -11.81 -20.99
N ASN A 714 -10.24 -10.66 -20.62
CA ASN A 714 -10.76 -10.47 -19.28
C ASN A 714 -11.94 -11.44 -19.03
N PRO A 715 -11.97 -12.15 -17.89
CA PRO A 715 -13.07 -13.05 -17.53
C PRO A 715 -14.48 -12.43 -17.63
N PHE A 716 -14.64 -11.15 -17.28
CA PHE A 716 -15.89 -10.41 -17.44
C PHE A 716 -16.40 -10.40 -18.90
N VAL A 717 -15.47 -10.35 -19.87
CA VAL A 717 -15.81 -10.44 -21.29
C VAL A 717 -16.35 -11.83 -21.64
N HIS A 718 -15.79 -12.88 -21.05
CA HIS A 718 -16.23 -14.25 -21.30
C HIS A 718 -17.56 -14.59 -20.60
N GLN A 719 -17.71 -14.21 -19.34
CA GLN A 719 -18.88 -14.57 -18.53
C GLN A 719 -20.08 -13.62 -18.78
N ALA A 720 -19.97 -12.36 -18.36
CA ALA A 720 -21.06 -11.39 -18.37
C ALA A 720 -21.40 -10.87 -19.78
N LEU A 721 -20.43 -10.82 -20.69
CA LEU A 721 -20.59 -10.32 -22.06
C LEU A 721 -20.65 -11.47 -23.08
N SER A 722 -21.21 -12.62 -22.72
CA SER A 722 -21.46 -13.75 -23.63
C SER A 722 -22.80 -13.62 -24.35
N ASN A 723 -23.89 -13.48 -23.58
CA ASN A 723 -25.26 -13.51 -24.06
C ASN A 723 -26.00 -12.23 -23.72
N VAL A 724 -26.98 -11.84 -24.54
CA VAL A 724 -27.92 -10.76 -24.24
C VAL A 724 -29.18 -11.40 -23.68
N ARG A 725 -29.33 -11.39 -22.34
CA ARG A 725 -30.43 -12.09 -21.64
C ARG A 725 -31.82 -11.63 -22.08
N ALA A 726 -31.97 -10.34 -22.33
CA ALA A 726 -33.19 -9.75 -22.82
C ALA A 726 -32.88 -8.64 -23.83
N VAL A 727 -33.70 -8.54 -24.88
CA VAL A 727 -33.53 -7.55 -25.95
C VAL A 727 -33.72 -6.14 -25.36
N PRO A 728 -32.73 -5.25 -25.49
CA PRO A 728 -32.85 -3.88 -24.99
C PRO A 728 -33.52 -2.99 -26.04
N ASP A 729 -34.26 -1.96 -25.59
CA ASP A 729 -35.00 -1.05 -26.48
C ASP A 729 -34.10 -0.21 -27.40
N ASN A 730 -32.81 -0.08 -27.05
CA ASN A 730 -31.78 0.63 -27.82
C ASN A 730 -30.96 -0.30 -28.73
N LEU A 731 -31.46 -1.51 -29.01
CA LEU A 731 -30.89 -2.38 -30.04
C LEU A 731 -31.29 -1.86 -31.43
N ARG A 732 -30.30 -1.62 -32.28
CA ARG A 732 -30.49 -1.11 -33.64
C ARG A 732 -29.91 -2.07 -34.67
N LEU A 733 -30.76 -2.54 -35.59
CA LEU A 733 -30.35 -3.39 -36.71
C LEU A 733 -29.43 -2.60 -37.66
N ILE A 734 -28.34 -3.22 -38.10
CA ILE A 734 -27.48 -2.71 -39.17
C ILE A 734 -28.16 -3.07 -40.49
N GLU A 735 -28.19 -2.15 -41.48
CA GLU A 735 -29.02 -2.12 -42.70
C GLU A 735 -28.95 -3.31 -43.69
N SER A 736 -28.91 -4.56 -43.23
CA SER A 736 -29.11 -5.74 -44.07
C SER A 736 -30.08 -6.70 -43.38
N ALA A 737 -31.33 -6.62 -43.85
CA ALA A 737 -32.47 -7.52 -43.62
C ALA A 737 -33.17 -7.46 -42.25
N GLY A 738 -34.40 -6.93 -42.25
CA GLY A 738 -35.45 -7.38 -41.32
C GLY A 738 -36.42 -6.29 -40.83
N ASP A 739 -37.71 -6.61 -40.87
CA ASP A 739 -38.78 -5.98 -40.10
C ASP A 739 -38.33 -5.75 -38.63
N PRO A 740 -38.53 -4.55 -38.04
CA PRO A 740 -38.25 -4.29 -36.63
C PRO A 740 -38.84 -5.32 -35.64
N SER A 741 -39.89 -6.03 -36.02
CA SER A 741 -40.44 -7.16 -35.25
C SER A 741 -39.43 -8.30 -35.02
N PHE A 742 -38.54 -8.56 -35.99
CA PHE A 742 -37.51 -9.62 -35.93
C PHE A 742 -36.59 -9.50 -34.72
N ALA A 743 -36.33 -8.27 -34.27
CA ALA A 743 -35.44 -8.03 -33.14
C ALA A 743 -35.98 -8.60 -31.82
N LYS A 744 -37.30 -8.72 -31.66
CA LYS A 744 -37.96 -9.13 -30.41
C LYS A 744 -38.10 -10.65 -30.25
N ASP A 745 -38.13 -11.40 -31.36
CA ASP A 745 -38.41 -12.84 -31.37
C ASP A 745 -37.13 -13.70 -31.42
N VAL A 746 -35.95 -13.10 -31.26
CA VAL A 746 -34.66 -13.74 -31.45
C VAL A 746 -33.79 -13.57 -30.21
N ALA A 747 -33.17 -14.65 -29.75
CA ALA A 747 -32.13 -14.58 -28.72
C ALA A 747 -30.84 -14.01 -29.32
N TRP A 748 -30.22 -13.04 -28.65
CA TRP A 748 -29.01 -12.36 -29.14
C TRP A 748 -27.78 -12.74 -28.32
N LYS A 749 -26.62 -12.81 -28.97
CA LYS A 749 -25.32 -12.98 -28.32
C LYS A 749 -24.35 -11.88 -28.74
N VAL A 750 -23.40 -11.58 -27.87
CA VAL A 750 -22.33 -10.62 -28.19
C VAL A 750 -21.45 -11.20 -29.30
N LYS A 751 -21.18 -10.40 -30.34
CA LYS A 751 -20.28 -10.81 -31.41
C LYS A 751 -18.84 -10.74 -30.91
N LYS A 752 -18.10 -11.84 -31.02
CA LYS A 752 -16.70 -11.95 -30.60
C LYS A 752 -15.82 -12.33 -31.79
N ASP A 753 -14.56 -11.94 -31.73
CA ASP A 753 -13.53 -12.35 -32.68
C ASP A 753 -13.17 -13.82 -32.46
N ASP A 754 -13.21 -14.63 -33.51
CA ASP A 754 -13.03 -16.09 -33.41
C ASP A 754 -11.64 -16.48 -32.90
N ARG A 755 -10.62 -15.65 -33.14
CA ARG A 755 -9.23 -15.95 -32.76
C ARG A 755 -8.90 -15.48 -31.34
N SER A 756 -9.25 -14.24 -31.02
CA SER A 756 -8.82 -13.58 -29.78
C SER A 756 -9.88 -13.59 -28.68
N GLY A 757 -11.13 -13.94 -28.99
CA GLY A 757 -12.26 -13.81 -28.07
C GLY A 757 -12.65 -12.36 -27.74
N SER A 758 -11.99 -11.37 -28.34
CA SER A 758 -12.29 -9.95 -28.13
C SER A 758 -13.68 -9.60 -28.60
N ILE A 759 -14.31 -8.61 -27.99
CA ILE A 759 -15.63 -8.14 -28.41
C ILE A 759 -15.50 -7.39 -29.74
N ILE A 760 -16.39 -7.69 -30.68
CA ILE A 760 -16.49 -6.99 -31.95
C ILE A 760 -17.37 -5.74 -31.79
N THR A 761 -16.87 -4.64 -32.33
CA THR A 761 -17.55 -3.35 -32.38
C THR A 761 -17.73 -2.86 -33.81
N ASP A 762 -18.65 -1.92 -34.01
CA ASP A 762 -18.67 -1.12 -35.23
C ASP A 762 -17.54 -0.07 -35.22
N ASP A 763 -17.39 0.69 -36.30
CA ASP A 763 -16.40 1.77 -36.37
C ASP A 763 -16.76 2.99 -35.51
N ARG A 764 -17.92 2.99 -34.84
CA ARG A 764 -18.29 3.95 -33.78
C ARG A 764 -17.99 3.41 -32.37
N LEU A 765 -17.35 2.25 -32.27
CA LEU A 765 -16.98 1.56 -31.03
C LEU A 765 -18.17 0.99 -30.25
N ARG A 766 -19.36 0.89 -30.87
CA ARG A 766 -20.55 0.30 -30.27
C ARG A 766 -20.48 -1.22 -30.28
N LEU A 767 -20.97 -1.84 -29.21
CA LEU A 767 -21.07 -3.29 -29.05
C LEU A 767 -21.91 -3.91 -30.17
N LYS A 768 -21.35 -4.83 -30.95
CA LYS A 768 -22.10 -5.61 -31.95
C LYS A 768 -22.64 -6.90 -31.36
N VAL A 769 -23.87 -7.24 -31.74
CA VAL A 769 -24.56 -8.48 -31.36
C VAL A 769 -25.06 -9.22 -32.61
N VAL A 770 -25.23 -10.53 -32.49
CA VAL A 770 -25.72 -11.42 -33.56
C VAL A 770 -26.76 -12.41 -33.00
N PRO A 771 -27.69 -12.93 -33.83
CA PRO A 771 -28.63 -13.97 -33.43
C PRO A 771 -27.95 -15.24 -32.90
N GLN A 772 -28.57 -15.87 -31.90
CA GLN A 772 -28.18 -17.18 -31.37
C GLN A 772 -28.90 -18.29 -32.16
N GLY A 773 -28.16 -19.28 -32.66
CA GLY A 773 -28.72 -20.50 -33.26
C GLY A 773 -29.01 -20.50 -34.76
N LYS A 774 -28.83 -19.39 -35.50
CA LYS A 774 -28.91 -19.38 -36.98
C LYS A 774 -27.56 -19.10 -37.63
N ASN A 775 -27.28 -19.81 -38.72
CA ASN A 775 -26.05 -19.71 -39.52
C ASN A 775 -26.04 -18.48 -40.45
N ASP A 776 -26.65 -17.37 -40.02
CA ASP A 776 -26.83 -16.18 -40.86
C ASP A 776 -25.80 -15.11 -40.52
N LYS A 777 -24.72 -15.13 -41.30
CA LYS A 777 -23.62 -14.16 -41.29
C LYS A 777 -24.02 -12.71 -41.64
N HIS A 778 -25.31 -12.39 -41.77
CA HIS A 778 -25.77 -11.16 -42.42
C HIS A 778 -26.63 -10.21 -41.58
N VAL A 779 -27.27 -10.68 -40.50
CA VAL A 779 -28.04 -9.79 -39.60
C VAL A 779 -27.24 -9.52 -38.34
N ALA A 780 -26.70 -8.31 -38.21
CA ALA A 780 -26.00 -7.85 -37.03
C ALA A 780 -26.68 -6.59 -36.49
N ALA A 781 -26.70 -6.43 -35.18
CA ALA A 781 -27.23 -5.24 -34.52
C ALA A 781 -26.16 -4.59 -33.64
N VAL A 782 -26.38 -3.33 -33.26
CA VAL A 782 -25.59 -2.62 -32.25
C VAL A 782 -26.46 -2.27 -31.06
N ILE A 783 -25.86 -2.20 -29.87
CA ILE A 783 -26.48 -1.58 -28.70
C ILE A 783 -25.96 -0.14 -28.62
N ASP A 784 -26.80 0.86 -28.91
CA ASP A 784 -26.34 2.22 -29.19
C ASP A 784 -25.65 2.93 -28.00
N ASP A 785 -25.93 2.50 -26.77
CA ASP A 785 -25.37 3.10 -25.55
C ASP A 785 -24.22 2.29 -24.92
N VAL A 786 -23.77 1.19 -25.54
CA VAL A 786 -22.69 0.34 -24.99
C VAL A 786 -21.49 0.38 -25.91
N PHE A 787 -20.35 0.82 -25.36
CA PHE A 787 -19.11 1.00 -26.09
C PHE A 787 -18.02 0.07 -25.55
N VAL A 788 -17.15 -0.43 -26.44
CA VAL A 788 -16.01 -1.28 -26.03
C VAL A 788 -14.70 -0.75 -26.62
N LEU A 789 -13.70 -0.55 -25.76
CA LEU A 789 -12.40 0.04 -26.13
C LEU A 789 -11.23 -0.69 -25.47
N GLY A 790 -10.02 -0.40 -25.95
CA GLY A 790 -8.79 -1.02 -25.44
C GLY A 790 -8.64 -2.46 -25.90
N ASP A 791 -7.94 -3.26 -25.11
CA ASP A 791 -7.52 -4.62 -25.49
C ASP A 791 -8.67 -5.64 -25.48
N CYS A 792 -9.81 -5.31 -24.88
CA CYS A 792 -11.00 -6.17 -24.86
C CYS A 792 -11.93 -5.98 -26.08
N GLY A 793 -11.62 -5.04 -26.99
CA GLY A 793 -12.51 -4.67 -28.10
C GLY A 793 -11.81 -4.39 -29.43
N ILE A 794 -12.30 -5.01 -30.51
CA ILE A 794 -11.80 -4.88 -31.88
C ILE A 794 -12.90 -4.29 -32.77
N ILE A 795 -12.53 -3.40 -33.69
CA ILE A 795 -13.47 -2.91 -34.72
C ILE A 795 -13.52 -3.95 -35.82
N GLU A 796 -14.72 -4.34 -36.22
CA GLU A 796 -14.92 -5.32 -37.28
C GLU A 796 -14.14 -4.95 -38.56
N GLY A 797 -13.47 -5.94 -39.16
CA GLY A 797 -12.68 -5.73 -40.37
C GLY A 797 -11.35 -5.00 -40.16
N THR A 798 -10.97 -4.66 -38.92
CA THR A 798 -9.68 -4.04 -38.62
C THR A 798 -8.74 -4.99 -37.86
N ARG A 799 -7.43 -4.70 -37.91
CA ARG A 799 -6.40 -5.41 -37.14
C ARG A 799 -5.47 -4.42 -36.44
N TYR A 800 -6.04 -3.54 -35.62
CA TYR A 800 -5.22 -2.62 -34.81
C TYR A 800 -4.50 -3.37 -33.70
N PRO A 801 -3.24 -3.01 -33.39
CA PRO A 801 -2.47 -3.69 -32.35
C PRO A 801 -3.00 -3.33 -30.95
N ALA A 802 -2.97 -4.30 -30.03
CA ALA A 802 -3.32 -4.11 -28.62
C ALA A 802 -2.25 -3.24 -27.92
N THR A 803 -2.42 -1.93 -27.99
CA THR A 803 -1.44 -0.96 -27.51
C THR A 803 -2.11 0.19 -26.76
N ALA A 804 -1.38 0.77 -25.81
CA ALA A 804 -1.73 2.01 -25.13
C ALA A 804 -2.11 3.14 -26.11
N GLN A 805 -1.45 3.18 -27.27
CA GLN A 805 -1.68 4.18 -28.30
C GLN A 805 -3.08 4.05 -28.92
N VAL A 806 -3.47 2.84 -29.33
CA VAL A 806 -4.80 2.55 -29.87
C VAL A 806 -5.87 2.81 -28.80
N ALA A 807 -5.66 2.31 -27.58
CA ALA A 807 -6.58 2.49 -26.45
C ALA A 807 -6.84 3.97 -26.15
N SER A 808 -5.79 4.79 -26.07
CA SER A 808 -5.90 6.23 -25.80
C SER A 808 -6.58 6.99 -26.94
N GLN A 809 -6.25 6.66 -28.20
CA GLN A 809 -6.88 7.31 -29.35
C GLN A 809 -8.37 6.98 -29.46
N LYS A 810 -8.76 5.71 -29.23
CA LYS A 810 -10.18 5.32 -29.16
C LYS A 810 -10.90 6.10 -28.06
N GLY A 811 -10.29 6.21 -26.87
CA GLY A 811 -10.85 6.94 -25.74
C GLY A 811 -11.03 8.44 -26.01
N LEU A 812 -10.01 9.09 -26.57
CA LEU A 812 -10.06 10.50 -26.98
C LEU A 812 -11.13 10.75 -28.05
N TRP A 813 -11.21 9.88 -29.04
CA TRP A 813 -12.21 9.99 -30.11
C TRP A 813 -13.61 9.86 -29.55
N LEU A 814 -13.89 8.84 -28.72
CA LEU A 814 -15.22 8.60 -28.18
C LEU A 814 -15.68 9.76 -27.28
N ALA A 815 -14.84 10.17 -26.32
CA ALA A 815 -15.17 11.29 -25.44
C ALA A 815 -15.44 12.58 -26.23
N LYS A 816 -14.66 12.85 -27.28
CA LYS A 816 -14.87 14.01 -28.16
C LYS A 816 -16.21 13.94 -28.90
N ARG A 817 -16.59 12.78 -29.41
CA ARG A 817 -17.87 12.56 -30.12
C ARG A 817 -19.07 12.67 -29.19
N LEU A 818 -19.00 12.07 -28.00
CA LEU A 818 -20.02 12.17 -26.97
C LEU A 818 -20.20 13.63 -26.52
N ASN A 819 -19.12 14.34 -26.19
CA ASN A 819 -19.19 15.76 -25.81
C ASN A 819 -19.82 16.64 -26.90
N LYS A 820 -19.64 16.31 -28.17
CA LYS A 820 -20.26 17.02 -29.29
C LYS A 820 -21.68 16.55 -29.62
N ARG A 821 -22.12 15.41 -29.05
CA ARG A 821 -23.36 14.71 -29.40
C ARG A 821 -23.46 14.43 -30.91
N ASP A 822 -22.33 14.07 -31.54
CA ASP A 822 -22.21 13.85 -32.99
C ASP A 822 -21.59 12.49 -33.35
N LEU A 823 -21.94 11.45 -32.61
CA LEU A 823 -21.34 10.11 -32.70
C LEU A 823 -21.39 9.51 -34.11
N ASP A 824 -22.52 9.66 -34.83
CA ASP A 824 -22.69 9.05 -36.15
C ASP A 824 -21.96 9.80 -37.29
N LYS A 825 -21.39 10.99 -37.01
CA LYS A 825 -20.78 11.87 -38.02
C LYS A 825 -19.61 11.24 -38.77
N ALA A 826 -18.74 10.50 -38.09
CA ALA A 826 -17.59 9.84 -38.70
C ALA A 826 -17.00 8.78 -37.77
N GLY A 827 -16.72 7.58 -38.29
CA GLY A 827 -16.10 6.47 -37.55
C GLY A 827 -14.65 6.74 -37.09
N PHE A 828 -14.18 5.91 -36.16
CA PHE A 828 -12.83 5.93 -35.64
C PHE A 828 -11.82 5.47 -36.70
N LYS A 829 -10.67 6.16 -36.77
CA LYS A 829 -9.51 5.75 -37.56
C LYS A 829 -8.27 5.89 -36.69
N PHE A 830 -7.52 4.80 -36.56
CA PHE A 830 -6.26 4.80 -35.84
C PHE A 830 -5.19 5.55 -36.64
N LYS A 831 -4.44 6.42 -35.96
CA LYS A 831 -3.25 7.07 -36.51
C LYS A 831 -2.02 6.50 -35.83
N ASP A 832 -1.23 5.72 -36.57
CA ASP A 832 0.04 5.22 -36.06
C ASP A 832 1.06 6.36 -35.89
N LEU A 833 1.51 6.55 -34.65
CA LEU A 833 2.50 7.55 -34.25
C LEU A 833 3.91 6.96 -34.18
N GLY A 834 4.08 5.69 -34.54
CA GLY A 834 5.32 4.94 -34.42
C GLY A 834 5.41 4.11 -33.13
N THR A 835 6.43 3.26 -33.12
CA THR A 835 6.78 2.33 -32.03
C THR A 835 8.18 2.65 -31.52
N LEU A 836 8.36 2.47 -30.21
CA LEU A 836 9.55 2.79 -29.45
C LEU A 836 9.92 1.60 -28.56
N ALA A 837 11.21 1.32 -28.38
CA ALA A 837 11.70 0.34 -27.42
C ALA A 837 13.09 0.76 -26.91
N TYR A 838 13.25 0.86 -25.59
CA TYR A 838 14.58 1.01 -24.96
C TYR A 838 15.37 -0.29 -25.07
N ILE A 839 16.67 -0.19 -25.35
CA ILE A 839 17.56 -1.37 -25.51
C ILE A 839 18.88 -1.20 -24.73
N GLY A 840 18.85 -0.45 -23.62
CA GLY A 840 19.97 -0.39 -22.67
C GLY A 840 21.00 0.65 -23.02
N ASN A 841 21.80 1.07 -22.05
CA ASN A 841 22.96 1.94 -22.23
C ASN A 841 22.69 3.16 -23.15
N TRP A 842 21.67 3.95 -22.79
CA TRP A 842 21.32 5.21 -23.47
C TRP A 842 20.91 5.05 -24.95
N ASP A 843 20.37 3.89 -25.30
CA ASP A 843 20.03 3.50 -26.68
C ASP A 843 18.58 3.03 -26.78
N ALA A 844 17.95 3.28 -27.93
CA ALA A 844 16.59 2.85 -28.19
C ALA A 844 16.37 2.62 -29.69
N LEU A 845 15.24 2.01 -29.99
CA LEU A 845 14.71 1.84 -31.33
C LEU A 845 13.50 2.74 -31.53
N PHE A 846 13.41 3.36 -32.70
CA PHE A 846 12.20 4.06 -33.14
C PHE A 846 11.85 3.65 -34.57
N GLN A 847 10.58 3.32 -34.79
CA GLN A 847 10.04 3.07 -36.12
C GLN A 847 8.68 3.76 -36.28
N GLY A 848 8.58 4.68 -37.25
CA GLY A 848 7.28 5.19 -37.70
C GLY A 848 7.25 6.65 -38.16
N GLY A 849 6.10 7.04 -38.71
CA GLY A 849 5.84 8.41 -39.15
C GLY A 849 6.82 8.94 -40.20
N LYS A 850 7.05 10.27 -40.19
CA LYS A 850 7.98 10.95 -41.12
C LYS A 850 9.47 10.69 -40.83
N TRP A 851 9.78 10.14 -39.67
CA TRP A 851 11.15 9.98 -39.17
C TRP A 851 11.75 8.61 -39.53
N GLY A 852 10.96 7.73 -40.14
CA GLY A 852 11.45 6.45 -40.66
C GLY A 852 11.90 5.51 -39.55
N ARG A 853 13.14 5.01 -39.66
CA ARG A 853 13.78 4.06 -38.75
C ARG A 853 14.97 4.76 -38.11
N LEU A 854 15.00 4.81 -36.79
CA LEU A 854 16.11 5.38 -36.02
C LEU A 854 16.54 4.38 -34.94
N GLN A 855 17.83 4.38 -34.64
CA GLN A 855 18.45 3.61 -33.57
C GLN A 855 19.53 4.46 -32.89
N GLY A 856 20.04 4.04 -31.75
CA GLY A 856 21.08 4.77 -31.04
C GLY A 856 20.54 5.90 -30.15
N TYR A 857 21.46 6.75 -29.70
CA TYR A 857 21.19 7.85 -28.78
C TYR A 857 20.07 8.82 -29.24
N ILE A 858 19.94 9.08 -30.55
CA ILE A 858 18.88 9.95 -31.08
C ILE A 858 17.50 9.31 -30.85
N ALA A 859 17.37 8.01 -31.09
CA ALA A 859 16.14 7.28 -30.81
C ALA A 859 15.86 7.23 -29.31
N TRP A 860 16.89 7.11 -28.47
CA TRP A 860 16.76 7.19 -27.01
C TRP A 860 16.25 8.56 -26.54
N ALA A 861 16.77 9.66 -27.08
CA ALA A 861 16.29 11.01 -26.75
C ALA A 861 14.82 11.19 -27.15
N ILE A 862 14.41 10.63 -28.31
CA ILE A 862 13.01 10.60 -28.74
C ILE A 862 12.17 9.74 -27.79
N TRP A 863 12.65 8.57 -27.39
CA TRP A 863 11.98 7.68 -26.41
C TRP A 863 11.70 8.43 -25.10
N ARG A 864 12.72 9.08 -24.52
CA ARG A 864 12.61 9.89 -23.30
C ARG A 864 11.61 11.03 -23.45
N GLY A 865 11.74 11.79 -24.54
CA GLY A 865 10.86 12.92 -24.83
C GLY A 865 9.40 12.50 -25.05
N ALA A 866 9.18 11.39 -25.73
CA ALA A 866 7.85 10.85 -25.99
C ALA A 866 7.14 10.41 -24.69
N TYR A 867 7.82 9.67 -23.82
CA TYR A 867 7.21 9.23 -22.56
C TYR A 867 7.03 10.38 -21.56
N LEU A 868 7.96 11.33 -21.50
CA LEU A 868 7.80 12.54 -20.68
C LEU A 868 6.59 13.38 -21.13
N THR A 869 6.44 13.60 -22.44
CA THR A 869 5.34 14.42 -22.97
C THR A 869 3.97 13.74 -22.81
N ARG A 870 3.93 12.41 -22.90
CA ARG A 870 2.72 11.59 -22.74
C ARG A 870 2.32 11.29 -21.30
N THR A 871 3.23 11.53 -20.34
CA THR A 871 2.90 11.46 -18.91
C THR A 871 1.70 12.36 -18.62
N VAL A 872 0.69 11.84 -17.90
CA VAL A 872 -0.64 12.48 -17.88
C VAL A 872 -0.72 13.65 -16.90
N SER A 873 0.06 13.66 -15.82
CA SER A 873 0.08 14.78 -14.85
C SER A 873 1.31 15.67 -14.95
N TRP A 874 1.11 16.95 -14.62
CA TRP A 874 2.20 17.91 -14.40
C TRP A 874 3.15 17.49 -13.28
N ARG A 875 2.63 16.80 -12.26
CA ARG A 875 3.45 16.26 -11.18
C ARG A 875 4.48 15.28 -11.74
N ASN A 876 4.04 14.28 -12.51
CA ASN A 876 4.96 13.29 -13.05
C ASN A 876 5.85 13.88 -14.16
N LYS A 877 5.39 14.89 -14.92
CA LYS A 877 6.25 15.67 -15.83
C LYS A 877 7.40 16.41 -15.15
N ILE A 878 7.30 16.69 -13.86
CA ILE A 878 8.37 17.29 -13.04
C ILE A 878 9.20 16.18 -12.37
N LEU A 879 8.53 15.21 -11.74
CA LEU A 879 9.21 14.16 -10.98
C LEU A 879 10.06 13.25 -11.86
N VAL A 880 9.60 12.88 -13.05
CA VAL A 880 10.33 11.98 -13.95
C VAL A 880 11.71 12.55 -14.31
N PRO A 881 11.84 13.80 -14.81
CA PRO A 881 13.16 14.42 -15.02
C PRO A 881 13.99 14.57 -13.75
N VAL A 882 13.37 14.84 -12.61
CA VAL A 882 14.08 14.94 -11.32
C VAL A 882 14.69 13.59 -10.94
N TYR A 883 13.93 12.49 -10.98
CA TYR A 883 14.46 11.16 -10.70
C TYR A 883 15.54 10.76 -11.69
N TRP A 884 15.38 11.10 -12.97
CA TRP A 884 16.42 10.88 -13.95
C TRP A 884 17.72 11.63 -13.63
N ALA A 885 17.62 12.88 -13.16
CA ALA A 885 18.78 13.66 -12.75
C ALA A 885 19.41 13.15 -11.45
N VAL A 886 18.57 12.78 -10.47
CA VAL A 886 19.01 12.20 -9.19
C VAL A 886 19.73 10.88 -9.43
N ASN A 887 19.15 9.98 -10.22
CA ASN A 887 19.76 8.68 -10.52
C ASN A 887 21.03 8.83 -11.34
N TRP A 888 21.09 9.80 -12.24
CA TRP A 888 22.33 10.11 -12.97
C TRP A 888 23.44 10.62 -12.04
N LEU A 889 23.10 11.36 -10.99
CA LEU A 889 24.07 11.95 -10.06
C LEU A 889 24.47 11.00 -8.92
N PHE A 890 23.54 10.17 -8.44
CA PHE A 890 23.69 9.38 -7.20
C PHE A 890 23.56 7.86 -7.40
N GLY A 891 23.22 7.39 -8.60
CA GLY A 891 22.83 6.00 -8.84
C GLY A 891 21.37 5.73 -8.49
N ARG A 892 20.92 4.51 -8.78
CA ARG A 892 19.54 4.07 -8.49
C ARG A 892 19.36 3.76 -6.99
N ASP A 893 18.15 3.94 -6.48
CA ASP A 893 17.81 3.52 -5.11
C ASP A 893 17.66 2.00 -5.04
N ILE A 894 18.57 1.37 -4.29
CA ILE A 894 18.64 -0.08 -4.06
C ILE A 894 18.05 -0.52 -2.72
N SER A 895 17.34 0.38 -2.02
CA SER A 895 16.68 0.05 -0.75
C SER A 895 15.57 -1.00 -0.96
N ARG A 896 15.49 -1.98 -0.06
CA ARG A 896 14.45 -3.01 -0.06
C ARG A 896 13.35 -2.64 0.93
N PHE A 897 12.13 -2.43 0.45
CA PHE A 897 10.95 -2.04 1.24
C PHE A 897 9.66 -2.77 0.87
#